data_AF-A0A534VNX5-F1
#
_entry.id   AF-A0A534VNX5-F1
#
_cell.length_a   1.000
_cell.length_b   1.000
_cell.length_c   1.000
_cell.angle_alpha   90.00
_cell.angle_beta   90.00
_cell.angle_gamma   90.00
#
_symmetry.space_group_name_H-M   'P 1'
#
loop_
_entity.id
_entity.type
_entity.pdbx_description
1 polymer ?
#
loop_
_entity_poly.entity_id
_entity_poly.type
_entity_poly.pdbx_seq_one_letter_code
_entity_poly.pdbx_strand_id
1 'polypeptide(L)'
;MPSLPDLLQDELPRALPAFEPRPSQLAMAEQVERALSQGRALLVEAGTGTGKTLAYLLPAARSGLKVVISTATKTLQEQLADKDVPLVQALGVKARFAFLKGRQNYLCLLRKEHFDRQPTFAAREEAGMYGQLHAWAQETRTGDRSELSGLPDGFATWREVNSTADTCTAQKCPHYDRCFVFAMRRQAAEADVVIVNHHLFFADLALRSSSAGDAGAAVLPRYDAVIFDEAHAVPEVATENFGAQLSSFRVAELARDVVRVPAAPQHARDLAARLLREGSAFFEAAAGCRPPSGKFSREADRWSLPPGSLVPAEGERQGLAELLRGLSAALSGSGSDEVELLERRCLTLSADLQLFGTSQAVSGRSDLEYDEPRPPDRLVQWAEQRAGHLFLHASPIDVAGLFQDHLYDRVGPVVFTSATLAVGGSLDYFARRVGLKDPRGPLFPLDETVLPSPFDYQANTAIYLPQRMPDPQDERFAEAVADELRQLLPITGGRAFALFTSLRNMRRVHELLAPELPWQVLLQGERPKAQLLKAFRDKPSVLFASQSFWEGVDVQGDALSLVIIDKLPFASPGEPLVQARIEQLRAEGEDPFSAFQVPEAALALKQGFGRLIRSAKDRGIVALLDPRIAGRGYGRR
;
A
#
# COMPACT_ATOMS: atom_id res chain seq x y z
N MET A 1 23.99 13.14 -25.16
CA MET A 1 22.89 12.16 -25.24
C MET A 1 21.76 12.79 -26.06
N PRO A 2 20.99 12.04 -26.86
CA PRO A 2 19.84 12.59 -27.62
C PRO A 2 18.89 13.34 -26.69
N SER A 3 18.20 14.38 -27.16
CA SER A 3 17.27 15.16 -26.33
C SER A 3 16.04 14.33 -25.93
N LEU A 4 15.26 14.76 -24.93
CA LEU A 4 13.99 14.10 -24.59
C LEU A 4 13.00 14.07 -25.78
N PRO A 5 12.84 15.17 -26.55
CA PRO A 5 12.10 15.15 -27.81
C PRO A 5 12.59 14.07 -28.77
N ASP A 6 13.90 13.99 -29.06
CA ASP A 6 14.45 12.99 -29.99
C ASP A 6 14.15 11.56 -29.51
N LEU A 7 14.26 11.31 -28.20
CA LEU A 7 13.98 9.99 -27.61
C LEU A 7 12.50 9.61 -27.71
N LEU A 8 11.60 10.51 -27.33
CA LEU A 8 10.16 10.21 -27.24
C LEU A 8 9.44 10.32 -28.58
N GLN A 9 9.88 11.20 -29.47
CA GLN A 9 9.19 11.50 -30.74
C GLN A 9 9.83 10.80 -31.95
N ASP A 10 11.11 10.43 -31.91
CA ASP A 10 11.79 9.79 -33.04
C ASP A 10 12.26 8.37 -32.74
N GLU A 11 13.05 8.17 -31.69
CA GLU A 11 13.67 6.87 -31.39
C GLU A 11 12.67 5.85 -30.86
N LEU A 12 11.75 6.27 -29.98
CA LEU A 12 10.74 5.38 -29.40
C LEU A 12 9.73 4.84 -30.44
N PRO A 13 9.18 5.64 -31.38
CA PRO A 13 8.41 5.10 -32.51
C PRO A 13 9.19 4.14 -33.41
N ARG A 14 10.51 4.35 -33.59
CA ARG A 14 11.36 3.41 -34.35
C ARG A 14 11.55 2.08 -33.62
N ALA A 15 11.72 2.12 -32.30
CA ALA A 15 11.90 0.93 -31.46
C ALA A 15 10.58 0.16 -31.25
N LEU A 16 9.44 0.85 -31.24
CA LEU A 16 8.12 0.28 -31.03
C LEU A 16 7.15 0.72 -32.15
N PRO A 17 6.94 -0.09 -33.20
CA PRO A 17 6.08 0.28 -34.33
C PRO A 17 4.63 0.61 -33.99
N ALA A 18 4.12 0.13 -32.84
CA ALA A 18 2.77 0.41 -32.36
C ALA A 18 2.71 1.63 -31.41
N PHE A 19 3.83 2.31 -31.17
CA PHE A 19 3.90 3.48 -30.32
C PHE A 19 3.54 4.75 -31.10
N GLU A 20 2.68 5.57 -30.51
CA GLU A 20 2.27 6.86 -31.05
C GLU A 20 2.81 7.98 -30.13
N PRO A 21 3.56 8.96 -30.66
CA PRO A 21 3.99 10.12 -29.90
C PRO A 21 2.81 10.89 -29.32
N ARG A 22 2.91 11.27 -28.03
CA ARG A 22 1.86 11.99 -27.30
C ARG A 22 2.42 13.31 -26.78
N PRO A 23 1.83 14.47 -27.12
CA PRO A 23 2.29 15.76 -26.60
C PRO A 23 2.31 15.84 -25.08
N SER A 24 1.31 15.24 -24.41
CA SER A 24 1.24 15.18 -22.95
C SER A 24 2.38 14.36 -22.34
N GLN A 25 2.89 13.33 -23.03
CA GLN A 25 4.03 12.55 -22.57
C GLN A 25 5.32 13.37 -22.57
N LEU A 26 5.58 14.11 -23.65
CA LEU A 26 6.74 14.98 -23.75
C LEU A 26 6.66 16.11 -22.72
N ALA A 27 5.51 16.76 -22.60
CA ALA A 27 5.31 17.83 -21.62
C ALA A 27 5.57 17.34 -20.18
N MET A 28 5.09 16.14 -19.83
CA MET A 28 5.41 15.53 -18.53
C MET A 28 6.91 15.29 -18.37
N ALA A 29 7.58 14.75 -19.40
CA ALA A 29 9.00 14.44 -19.34
C ALA A 29 9.88 15.69 -19.15
N GLU A 30 9.57 16.77 -19.85
CA GLU A 30 10.24 18.07 -19.71
C GLU A 30 10.04 18.67 -18.31
N GLN A 31 8.84 18.54 -17.75
CA GLN A 31 8.55 18.99 -16.39
C GLN A 31 9.32 18.17 -15.34
N VAL A 32 9.40 16.86 -15.50
CA VAL A 32 10.20 16.00 -14.62
C VAL A 32 11.69 16.35 -14.74
N GLU A 33 12.21 16.53 -15.96
CA GLU A 33 13.61 16.95 -16.17
C GLU A 33 13.92 18.29 -15.50
N ARG A 34 13.01 19.26 -15.63
CA ARG A 34 13.12 20.56 -14.97
C ARG A 34 13.09 20.42 -13.45
N ALA A 35 12.15 19.65 -12.91
CA ALA A 35 12.05 19.45 -11.46
C ALA A 35 13.34 18.83 -10.90
N LEU A 36 13.84 17.78 -11.55
CA LEU A 36 15.09 17.11 -11.16
C LEU A 36 16.31 18.05 -11.24
N SER A 37 16.44 18.81 -12.32
CA SER A 37 17.60 19.71 -12.53
C SER A 37 17.58 20.96 -11.65
N GLN A 38 16.40 21.45 -11.26
CA GLN A 38 16.23 22.65 -10.45
C GLN A 38 15.98 22.38 -8.95
N GLY A 39 15.93 21.11 -8.54
CA GLY A 39 15.67 20.74 -7.15
C GLY A 39 14.29 21.15 -6.65
N ARG A 40 13.25 21.00 -7.49
CA ARG A 40 11.88 21.44 -7.20
C ARG A 40 10.96 20.28 -6.87
N ALA A 41 9.87 20.58 -6.18
CA ALA A 41 8.75 19.65 -6.07
C ALA A 41 7.85 19.75 -7.31
N LEU A 42 7.33 18.63 -7.80
CA LEU A 42 6.40 18.55 -8.92
C LEU A 42 5.20 17.69 -8.57
N LEU A 43 3.99 18.24 -8.74
CA LEU A 43 2.75 17.47 -8.83
C LEU A 43 2.30 17.43 -10.28
N VAL A 44 2.19 16.23 -10.85
CA VAL A 44 1.70 16.07 -12.21
C VAL A 44 0.64 14.97 -12.32
N GLU A 45 -0.61 15.39 -12.58
CA GLU A 45 -1.65 14.47 -13.03
C GLU A 45 -1.47 14.22 -14.53
N ALA A 46 -1.29 12.96 -14.90
CA ALA A 46 -1.21 12.54 -16.29
C ALA A 46 -2.14 11.35 -16.51
N GLY A 47 -3.19 11.54 -17.32
CA GLY A 47 -4.26 10.56 -17.54
C GLY A 47 -3.75 9.17 -17.97
N THR A 48 -4.58 8.15 -17.79
CA THR A 48 -4.29 6.79 -18.29
C THR A 48 -3.93 6.83 -19.78
N GLY A 49 -2.93 6.05 -20.18
CA GLY A 49 -2.45 6.04 -21.56
C GLY A 49 -1.53 7.19 -21.97
N THR A 50 -1.26 8.18 -21.12
CA THR A 50 -0.28 9.25 -21.42
C THR A 50 1.14 8.72 -21.62
N GLY A 51 1.47 7.53 -21.11
CA GLY A 51 2.85 7.00 -21.13
C GLY A 51 3.70 7.55 -19.99
N LYS A 52 3.08 7.75 -18.81
CA LYS A 52 3.69 8.27 -17.58
C LYS A 52 5.03 7.63 -17.25
N THR A 53 5.09 6.30 -17.33
CA THR A 53 6.28 5.52 -16.97
C THR A 53 7.52 5.99 -17.70
N LEU A 54 7.47 6.06 -19.03
CA LEU A 54 8.61 6.56 -19.82
C LEU A 54 8.86 8.06 -19.61
N ALA A 55 7.80 8.84 -19.38
CA ALA A 55 7.90 10.27 -19.14
C ALA A 55 8.68 10.61 -17.87
N TYR A 56 8.59 9.80 -16.80
CA TYR A 56 9.44 10.00 -15.61
C TYR A 56 10.76 9.19 -15.66
N LEU A 57 10.77 8.03 -16.31
CA LEU A 57 11.92 7.11 -16.28
C LEU A 57 13.10 7.63 -17.11
N LEU A 58 12.82 8.21 -18.28
CA LEU A 58 13.86 8.79 -19.14
C LEU A 58 14.59 9.97 -18.48
N PRO A 59 13.91 11.03 -17.97
CA PRO A 59 14.60 12.11 -17.29
C PRO A 59 15.30 11.64 -16.01
N ALA A 60 14.71 10.71 -15.24
CA ALA A 60 15.37 10.14 -14.06
C ALA A 60 16.71 9.49 -14.42
N ALA A 61 16.71 8.62 -15.43
CA ALA A 61 17.89 7.88 -15.88
C ALA A 61 18.97 8.78 -16.51
N ARG A 62 18.61 9.99 -16.95
CA ARG A 62 19.52 10.94 -17.61
C ARG A 62 19.99 12.07 -16.70
N SER A 63 19.34 12.25 -15.55
CA SER A 63 19.59 13.36 -14.63
C SER A 63 21.01 13.41 -14.08
N GLY A 64 21.71 12.28 -14.05
CA GLY A 64 23.00 12.14 -13.36
C GLY A 64 22.87 12.09 -11.83
N LEU A 65 21.65 12.16 -11.30
CA LEU A 65 21.32 12.00 -9.89
C LEU A 65 21.10 10.52 -9.57
N LYS A 66 21.24 10.16 -8.30
CA LYS A 66 20.73 8.90 -7.78
C LYS A 66 19.25 9.05 -7.45
N VAL A 67 18.38 8.50 -8.31
CA VAL A 67 16.92 8.67 -8.22
C VAL A 67 16.26 7.42 -7.66
N VAL A 68 15.40 7.58 -6.66
CA VAL A 68 14.50 6.50 -6.21
C VAL A 68 13.15 6.64 -6.90
N ILE A 69 12.68 5.59 -7.57
CA ILE A 69 11.33 5.52 -8.11
C ILE A 69 10.51 4.59 -7.21
N SER A 70 9.50 5.15 -6.56
CA SER A 70 8.62 4.45 -5.64
C SER A 70 7.28 4.20 -6.32
N THR A 71 6.86 2.94 -6.39
CA THR A 71 5.62 2.51 -7.07
C THR A 71 4.58 1.96 -6.09
N ALA A 72 3.29 2.10 -6.39
CA ALA A 72 2.23 1.62 -5.50
C ALA A 72 2.22 0.09 -5.32
N THR A 73 2.56 -0.70 -6.35
CA THR A 73 2.44 -2.17 -6.30
C THR A 73 3.66 -2.89 -6.85
N LYS A 74 3.91 -4.11 -6.35
CA LYS A 74 4.97 -4.98 -6.86
C LYS A 74 4.77 -5.35 -8.34
N THR A 75 3.53 -5.48 -8.79
CA THR A 75 3.21 -5.76 -10.19
C THR A 75 3.63 -4.61 -11.11
N LEU A 76 3.44 -3.36 -10.70
CA LEU A 76 3.97 -2.20 -11.44
C LEU A 76 5.50 -2.23 -11.45
N GLN A 77 6.13 -2.51 -10.30
CA GLN A 77 7.59 -2.66 -10.23
C GLN A 77 8.13 -3.76 -11.18
N GLU A 78 7.45 -4.89 -11.29
CA GLU A 78 7.77 -5.99 -12.22
C GLU A 78 7.57 -5.56 -13.68
N GLN A 79 6.51 -4.80 -13.98
CA GLN A 79 6.31 -4.23 -15.32
C GLN A 79 7.46 -3.31 -15.72
N LEU A 80 7.92 -2.45 -14.81
CA LEU A 80 9.08 -1.59 -15.05
C LEU A 80 10.34 -2.43 -15.32
N ALA A 81 10.53 -3.53 -14.60
CA ALA A 81 11.69 -4.42 -14.75
C ALA A 81 11.71 -5.17 -16.08
N ASP A 82 10.57 -5.75 -16.47
CA ASP A 82 10.51 -6.67 -17.60
C ASP A 82 10.30 -5.97 -18.94
N LYS A 83 9.77 -4.74 -18.94
CA LYS A 83 9.40 -4.00 -20.15
C LYS A 83 10.04 -2.63 -20.27
N ASP A 84 9.76 -1.74 -19.32
CA ASP A 84 10.08 -0.31 -19.48
C ASP A 84 11.58 -0.01 -19.36
N VAL A 85 12.29 -0.63 -18.41
CA VAL A 85 13.74 -0.48 -18.26
C VAL A 85 14.53 -1.06 -19.44
N PRO A 86 14.27 -2.30 -19.91
CA PRO A 86 14.90 -2.83 -21.12
C PRO A 86 14.69 -1.93 -22.34
N LEU A 87 13.50 -1.34 -22.48
CA LEU A 87 13.20 -0.40 -23.55
C LEU A 87 14.03 0.88 -23.43
N VAL A 88 14.12 1.49 -22.24
CA VAL A 88 14.97 2.66 -22.00
C VAL A 88 16.44 2.37 -22.31
N GLN A 89 16.94 1.18 -21.96
CA GLN A 89 18.30 0.76 -22.30
C GLN A 89 18.50 0.57 -23.81
N ALA A 90 17.50 0.04 -24.52
CA ALA A 90 17.53 -0.11 -25.97
C ALA A 90 17.58 1.24 -26.71
N LEU A 91 17.05 2.31 -26.11
CA LEU A 91 17.17 3.70 -26.59
C LEU A 91 18.56 4.33 -26.34
N GLY A 92 19.53 3.55 -25.86
CA GLY A 92 20.91 4.00 -25.65
C GLY A 92 21.18 4.72 -24.32
N VAL A 93 20.22 4.69 -23.38
CA VAL A 93 20.41 5.24 -22.02
C VAL A 93 21.28 4.27 -21.20
N LYS A 94 22.41 4.76 -20.68
CA LYS A 94 23.43 3.95 -19.99
C LYS A 94 23.28 3.88 -18.46
N ALA A 95 22.13 4.31 -17.93
CA ALA A 95 21.88 4.28 -16.49
C ALA A 95 21.83 2.84 -15.97
N ARG A 96 22.35 2.64 -14.76
CA ARG A 96 22.24 1.38 -14.01
C ARG A 96 20.95 1.40 -13.20
N PHE A 97 20.16 0.35 -13.35
CA PHE A 97 18.91 0.17 -12.63
C PHE A 97 19.04 -0.95 -11.60
N ALA A 98 18.45 -0.76 -10.43
CA ALA A 98 18.29 -1.81 -9.43
C ALA A 98 16.86 -1.86 -8.90
N PHE A 99 16.39 -3.06 -8.59
CA PHE A 99 15.05 -3.31 -8.06
C PHE A 99 15.15 -3.83 -6.63
N LEU A 100 14.49 -3.16 -5.69
CA LEU A 100 14.48 -3.59 -4.29
C LEU A 100 13.06 -3.92 -3.88
N LYS A 101 12.92 -5.08 -3.26
CA LYS A 101 11.69 -5.52 -2.59
C LYS A 101 12.00 -5.65 -1.10
N GLY A 102 10.97 -5.72 -0.26
CA GLY A 102 11.16 -6.05 1.16
C GLY A 102 11.90 -7.38 1.31
N ARG A 103 12.78 -7.50 2.31
CA ARG A 103 13.63 -8.68 2.54
C ARG A 103 12.85 -10.00 2.69
N GLN A 104 11.59 -9.94 3.10
CA GLN A 104 10.69 -11.10 3.19
C GLN A 104 10.33 -11.71 1.83
N ASN A 105 10.68 -11.04 0.73
CA ASN A 105 10.55 -11.57 -0.62
C ASN A 105 11.81 -12.32 -1.06
N TYR A 106 12.86 -12.38 -0.25
CA TYR A 106 14.10 -13.05 -0.57
C TYR A 106 14.32 -14.29 0.30
N LEU A 107 14.83 -15.33 -0.33
CA LEU A 107 15.27 -16.55 0.34
C LEU A 107 16.42 -16.23 1.30
N CYS A 108 16.34 -16.74 2.54
CA CYS A 108 17.44 -16.72 3.48
C CYS A 108 18.13 -18.09 3.50
N LEU A 109 19.37 -18.14 2.99
CA LEU A 109 20.14 -19.39 2.91
C LEU A 109 20.32 -20.06 4.28
N LEU A 110 20.59 -19.27 5.33
CA LEU A 110 20.75 -19.77 6.70
C LEU A 110 19.46 -20.40 7.23
N ARG A 111 18.32 -19.71 7.06
CA ARG A 111 17.03 -20.22 7.55
C ARG A 111 16.55 -21.43 6.76
N LYS A 112 16.81 -21.46 5.46
CA LYS A 112 16.58 -22.66 4.64
C LYS A 112 17.41 -23.84 5.15
N GLU A 113 18.70 -23.62 5.44
CA GLU A 113 19.57 -24.67 5.99
C GLU A 113 19.04 -25.20 7.34
N HIS A 114 18.59 -24.31 8.23
CA HIS A 114 17.97 -24.70 9.49
C HIS A 114 16.66 -25.49 9.26
N PHE A 115 15.81 -25.03 8.34
CA PHE A 115 14.58 -25.72 7.98
C PHE A 115 14.84 -27.10 7.36
N ASP A 116 15.85 -27.24 6.50
CA ASP A 116 16.24 -28.52 5.88
C ASP A 116 16.68 -29.56 6.93
N ARG A 117 17.27 -29.13 8.05
CA ARG A 117 17.68 -30.03 9.15
C ARG A 117 16.49 -30.58 9.94
N GLN A 118 15.43 -29.78 10.11
CA GLN A 118 14.22 -30.17 10.85
C GLN A 118 12.97 -29.61 10.16
N PRO A 119 12.54 -30.19 9.03
CA PRO A 119 11.41 -29.66 8.26
C PRO A 119 10.12 -29.74 9.05
N THR A 120 9.44 -28.61 9.20
CA THR A 120 8.15 -28.52 9.88
C THR A 120 7.14 -27.85 8.95
N PHE A 121 6.19 -28.64 8.45
CA PHE A 121 5.21 -28.17 7.47
C PHE A 121 3.87 -27.88 8.15
N ALA A 122 3.19 -26.82 7.72
CA ALA A 122 1.85 -26.48 8.21
C ALA A 122 0.79 -27.50 7.76
N ALA A 123 0.99 -28.10 6.58
CA ALA A 123 0.09 -29.08 5.99
C ALA A 123 0.87 -30.13 5.18
N ARG A 124 0.26 -31.29 4.95
CA ARG A 124 0.89 -32.41 4.21
C ARG A 124 1.12 -32.05 2.74
N GLU A 125 0.22 -31.25 2.17
CA GLU A 125 0.29 -30.75 0.80
C GLU A 125 1.53 -29.87 0.59
N GLU A 126 1.89 -29.04 1.59
CA GLU A 126 3.09 -28.20 1.52
C GLU A 126 4.37 -29.03 1.48
N ALA A 127 4.42 -30.14 2.21
CA ALA A 127 5.57 -31.06 2.20
C ALA A 127 5.82 -31.62 0.78
N GLY A 128 4.75 -31.93 0.03
CA GLY A 128 4.85 -32.38 -1.36
C GLY A 128 5.35 -31.29 -2.32
N MET A 129 5.12 -30.01 -1.99
CA MET A 129 5.55 -28.87 -2.79
C MET A 129 6.98 -28.39 -2.45
N TYR A 130 7.51 -28.75 -1.28
CA TYR A 130 8.83 -28.31 -0.81
C TYR A 130 9.98 -28.68 -1.76
N GLY A 131 9.87 -29.82 -2.44
CA GLY A 131 10.86 -30.24 -3.44
C GLY A 131 11.07 -29.20 -4.55
N GLN A 132 10.00 -28.50 -4.95
CA GLN A 132 10.08 -27.43 -5.95
C GLN A 132 10.85 -26.21 -5.41
N LEU A 133 10.59 -25.80 -4.17
CA LEU A 133 11.35 -24.73 -3.52
C LEU A 133 12.83 -25.11 -3.37
N HIS A 134 13.10 -26.34 -2.95
CA HIS A 134 14.46 -26.83 -2.76
C HIS A 134 15.25 -26.83 -4.08
N ALA A 135 14.65 -27.29 -5.19
CA ALA A 135 15.26 -27.27 -6.51
C ALA A 135 15.53 -25.83 -6.99
N TRP A 136 14.52 -24.95 -6.91
CA TRP A 136 14.65 -23.54 -7.28
C TRP A 136 15.76 -22.81 -6.50
N ALA A 137 15.88 -23.09 -5.21
CA ALA A 137 16.89 -22.47 -4.35
C ALA A 137 18.34 -22.78 -4.78
N GLN A 138 18.58 -23.83 -5.58
CA GLN A 138 19.90 -24.16 -6.11
C GLN A 138 20.22 -23.39 -7.41
N GLU A 139 19.21 -22.91 -8.12
CA GLU A 139 19.35 -22.30 -9.46
C GLU A 139 19.07 -20.79 -9.47
N THR A 140 18.36 -20.28 -8.47
CA THR A 140 17.98 -18.87 -8.37
C THR A 140 19.21 -17.95 -8.33
N ARG A 141 19.15 -16.87 -9.10
CA ARG A 141 20.21 -15.85 -9.16
C ARG A 141 19.96 -14.72 -8.18
N THR A 142 18.70 -14.34 -7.99
CA THR A 142 18.33 -13.20 -7.14
C THR A 142 17.76 -13.62 -5.80
N GLY A 143 17.35 -14.89 -5.65
CA GLY A 143 16.64 -15.38 -4.46
C GLY A 143 15.25 -14.78 -4.27
N ASP A 144 14.72 -14.03 -5.24
CA ASP A 144 13.40 -13.39 -5.18
C ASP A 144 12.28 -14.41 -5.37
N ARG A 145 11.33 -14.44 -4.43
CA ARG A 145 10.13 -15.29 -4.45
C ARG A 145 9.35 -15.24 -5.76
N SER A 146 9.39 -14.13 -6.49
CA SER A 146 8.71 -13.97 -7.79
C SER A 146 9.31 -14.85 -8.90
N GLU A 147 10.58 -15.28 -8.80
CA GLU A 147 11.15 -16.27 -9.72
C GLU A 147 10.55 -17.67 -9.52
N LEU A 148 10.01 -17.94 -8.34
CA LEU A 148 9.45 -19.24 -7.96
C LEU A 148 8.01 -19.38 -8.48
N SER A 149 7.87 -19.91 -9.68
CA SER A 149 6.58 -20.25 -10.28
C SER A 149 6.03 -21.59 -9.74
N GLY A 150 4.70 -21.73 -9.68
CA GLY A 150 4.02 -22.99 -9.34
C GLY A 150 3.67 -23.20 -7.87
N LEU A 151 4.16 -22.35 -6.95
CA LEU A 151 3.76 -22.38 -5.54
C LEU A 151 2.63 -21.38 -5.24
N PRO A 152 1.65 -21.73 -4.37
CA PRO A 152 0.63 -20.80 -3.92
C PRO A 152 1.21 -19.54 -3.28
N ASP A 153 0.53 -18.40 -3.45
CA ASP A 153 0.90 -17.13 -2.78
C ASP A 153 0.87 -17.26 -1.25
N GLY A 154 0.00 -18.12 -0.73
CA GLY A 154 -0.15 -18.42 0.70
C GLY A 154 0.75 -19.52 1.23
N PHE A 155 1.79 -19.95 0.50
CA PHE A 155 2.69 -21.03 0.92
C PHE A 155 3.38 -20.70 2.25
N ALA A 156 2.92 -21.30 3.35
CA ALA A 156 3.28 -20.92 4.71
C ALA A 156 4.76 -21.19 5.00
N THR A 157 5.30 -22.27 4.44
CA THR A 157 6.73 -22.63 4.53
C THR A 157 7.66 -21.51 4.06
N TRP A 158 7.22 -20.62 3.14
CA TRP A 158 8.03 -19.44 2.75
C TRP A 158 8.42 -18.56 3.95
N ARG A 159 7.54 -18.44 4.96
CA ARG A 159 7.81 -17.66 6.18
C ARG A 159 8.91 -18.25 7.04
N GLU A 160 9.13 -19.57 6.96
CA GLU A 160 10.19 -20.22 7.72
C GLU A 160 11.56 -20.01 7.05
N VAL A 161 11.61 -19.84 5.73
CA VAL A 161 12.87 -19.79 4.94
C VAL A 161 13.23 -18.41 4.40
N ASN A 162 12.38 -17.39 4.52
CA ASN A 162 12.66 -16.03 4.05
C ASN A 162 13.52 -15.21 5.01
N SER A 163 14.01 -14.04 4.58
CA SER A 163 14.75 -13.09 5.44
C SER A 163 13.80 -12.08 6.11
N THR A 164 13.95 -11.84 7.41
CA THR A 164 13.23 -10.78 8.15
C THR A 164 14.20 -9.83 8.87
N ALA A 165 13.72 -8.67 9.30
CA ALA A 165 14.55 -7.69 10.03
C ALA A 165 14.97 -8.26 11.38
N ASP A 166 14.00 -8.92 11.98
CA ASP A 166 14.00 -9.59 13.28
C ASP A 166 14.92 -10.80 13.38
N THR A 167 15.36 -11.40 12.26
CA THR A 167 16.14 -12.66 12.27
C THR A 167 17.47 -12.57 11.50
N CYS A 168 17.77 -11.44 10.88
CA CYS A 168 18.95 -11.29 10.04
C CYS A 168 20.13 -10.69 10.82
N THR A 169 21.19 -11.48 11.03
CA THR A 169 22.44 -11.06 11.70
C THR A 169 23.39 -10.22 10.83
N ALA A 170 22.90 -9.81 9.65
CA ALA A 170 23.57 -8.90 8.73
C ALA A 170 24.98 -9.37 8.31
N GLN A 171 26.01 -8.53 8.50
CA GLN A 171 27.39 -8.81 8.07
C GLN A 171 28.02 -10.01 8.79
N LYS A 172 27.48 -10.41 9.96
CA LYS A 172 27.99 -11.54 10.74
C LYS A 172 27.38 -12.89 10.31
N CYS A 173 26.49 -12.89 9.32
CA CYS A 173 25.87 -14.11 8.81
C CYS A 173 26.91 -15.02 8.10
N PRO A 174 26.95 -16.34 8.39
CA PRO A 174 27.85 -17.28 7.70
C PRO A 174 27.67 -17.33 6.17
N HIS A 175 26.49 -16.95 5.69
CA HIS A 175 26.14 -16.92 4.27
C HIS A 175 26.22 -15.51 3.66
N TYR A 176 26.85 -14.53 4.32
CA TYR A 176 26.85 -13.12 3.91
C TYR A 176 27.27 -12.90 2.45
N ASP A 177 28.35 -13.53 2.01
CA ASP A 177 28.89 -13.34 0.65
C ASP A 177 27.92 -13.79 -0.44
N ARG A 178 27.15 -14.85 -0.16
CA ARG A 178 26.13 -15.43 -1.05
C ARG A 178 24.71 -14.94 -0.73
N CYS A 179 24.56 -13.98 0.18
CA CYS A 179 23.26 -13.54 0.63
C CYS A 179 22.58 -12.66 -0.42
N PHE A 180 21.42 -13.12 -0.89
CA PHE A 180 20.61 -12.43 -1.89
C PHE A 180 20.22 -11.00 -1.48
N VAL A 181 19.86 -10.79 -0.20
CA VAL A 181 19.49 -9.46 0.31
C VAL A 181 20.67 -8.48 0.25
N PHE A 182 21.88 -8.93 0.61
CA PHE A 182 23.06 -8.06 0.56
C PHE A 182 23.59 -7.86 -0.86
N ALA A 183 23.50 -8.87 -1.72
CA ALA A 183 23.80 -8.73 -3.14
C ALA A 183 22.91 -7.65 -3.79
N MET A 184 21.60 -7.71 -3.54
CA MET A 184 20.65 -6.70 -4.01
C MET A 184 20.96 -5.31 -3.42
N ARG A 185 21.31 -5.19 -2.13
CA ARG A 185 21.70 -3.90 -1.51
C ARG A 185 22.96 -3.30 -2.15
N ARG A 186 23.96 -4.12 -2.49
CA ARG A 186 25.16 -3.66 -3.21
C ARG A 186 24.80 -3.16 -4.61
N GLN A 187 23.98 -3.90 -5.35
CA GLN A 187 23.48 -3.46 -6.66
C GLN A 187 22.72 -2.13 -6.57
N ALA A 188 21.89 -1.94 -5.54
CA ALA A 188 21.20 -0.68 -5.28
C ALA A 188 22.17 0.48 -5.00
N ALA A 189 23.21 0.22 -4.20
CA ALA A 189 24.24 1.20 -3.89
C ALA A 189 25.04 1.63 -5.13
N GLU A 190 25.20 0.75 -6.11
CA GLU A 190 25.84 1.05 -7.38
C GLU A 190 24.87 1.65 -8.40
N ALA A 191 23.57 1.39 -8.34
CA ALA A 191 22.60 1.86 -9.34
C ALA A 191 22.40 3.39 -9.34
N ASP A 192 22.13 3.93 -10.52
CA ASP A 192 21.79 5.35 -10.72
C ASP A 192 20.28 5.56 -10.51
N VAL A 193 19.46 4.57 -10.86
CA VAL A 193 18.01 4.56 -10.58
C VAL A 193 17.63 3.32 -9.76
N VAL A 194 16.99 3.55 -8.63
CA VAL A 194 16.58 2.51 -7.68
C VAL A 194 15.06 2.43 -7.65
N ILE A 195 14.49 1.31 -8.08
CA ILE A 195 13.04 1.12 -8.19
C ILE A 195 12.56 0.27 -7.02
N VAL A 196 11.59 0.81 -6.27
CA VAL A 196 11.03 0.22 -5.05
C VAL A 196 9.50 0.34 -5.03
N ASN A 197 8.85 -0.28 -4.05
CA ASN A 197 7.45 0.01 -3.75
C ASN A 197 7.32 1.06 -2.64
N HIS A 198 6.16 1.71 -2.54
CA HIS A 198 5.86 2.72 -1.52
C HIS A 198 6.11 2.20 -0.10
N HIS A 199 5.68 0.96 0.21
CA HIS A 199 5.90 0.38 1.53
C HIS A 199 7.38 0.29 1.90
N LEU A 200 8.26 -0.14 0.99
CA LEU A 200 9.69 -0.21 1.26
C LEU A 200 10.32 1.19 1.42
N PHE A 201 9.86 2.15 0.61
CA PHE A 201 10.31 3.54 0.72
C PHE A 201 9.94 4.15 2.07
N PHE A 202 8.68 4.05 2.48
CA PHE A 202 8.23 4.63 3.75
C PHE A 202 8.74 3.86 4.96
N ALA A 203 8.95 2.55 4.86
CA ALA A 203 9.65 1.79 5.90
C ALA A 203 11.11 2.27 6.07
N ASP A 204 11.83 2.55 4.98
CA ASP A 204 13.16 3.15 5.03
C ASP A 204 13.13 4.56 5.63
N LEU A 205 12.16 5.38 5.22
CA LEU A 205 12.00 6.74 5.74
C LEU A 205 11.71 6.76 7.24
N ALA A 206 10.81 5.89 7.72
CA ALA A 206 10.50 5.73 9.14
C ALA A 206 11.69 5.21 9.96
N LEU A 207 12.50 4.29 9.41
CA LEU A 207 13.72 3.84 10.09
C LEU A 207 14.75 4.96 10.24
N ARG A 208 14.84 5.86 9.25
CA ARG A 208 15.73 7.04 9.27
C ARG A 208 15.23 8.17 10.16
N SER A 209 13.96 8.19 10.53
CA SER A 209 13.42 9.17 11.48
C SER A 209 13.62 8.72 12.93
N SER A 210 13.48 7.41 13.20
CA SER A 210 13.57 6.85 14.57
C SER A 210 15.00 6.65 15.09
N SER A 211 16.02 6.64 14.22
CA SER A 211 17.40 6.30 14.60
C SER A 211 18.33 7.51 14.60
N ALA A 212 18.93 7.81 15.75
CA ALA A 212 20.12 8.64 15.84
C ALA A 212 21.28 7.96 15.09
N GLY A 213 21.45 8.28 13.80
CA GLY A 213 22.72 8.20 13.09
C GLY A 213 23.30 6.83 12.72
N ASP A 214 22.65 5.70 13.01
CA ASP A 214 23.27 4.40 12.71
C ASP A 214 23.12 4.03 11.22
N ALA A 215 24.22 4.17 10.47
CA ALA A 215 24.28 3.98 9.02
C ALA A 215 23.92 2.54 8.54
N GLY A 216 23.73 1.59 9.47
CA GLY A 216 23.32 0.21 9.20
C GLY A 216 21.81 -0.04 9.16
N ALA A 217 20.98 0.90 9.63
CA ALA A 217 19.52 0.73 9.69
C ALA A 217 18.82 1.03 8.35
N ALA A 218 19.44 1.87 7.51
CA ALA A 218 18.93 2.23 6.20
C ALA A 218 18.82 1.01 5.26
N VAL A 219 17.68 0.88 4.60
CA VAL A 219 17.41 -0.14 3.58
C VAL A 219 17.82 0.38 2.20
N LEU A 220 17.51 1.64 1.91
CA LEU A 220 17.84 2.29 0.65
C LEU A 220 19.25 2.92 0.72
N PRO A 221 19.98 3.01 -0.40
CA PRO A 221 21.18 3.83 -0.46
C PRO A 221 20.83 5.31 -0.24
N ARG A 222 21.82 6.18 -0.04
CA ARG A 222 21.57 7.62 -0.16
C ARG A 222 21.08 7.93 -1.56
N TYR A 223 20.13 8.83 -1.71
CA TYR A 223 19.56 9.23 -2.99
C TYR A 223 19.36 10.74 -3.00
N ASP A 224 19.42 11.34 -4.18
CA ASP A 224 19.34 12.79 -4.35
C ASP A 224 17.90 13.22 -4.65
N ALA A 225 17.10 12.33 -5.25
CA ALA A 225 15.76 12.60 -5.76
C ALA A 225 14.82 11.41 -5.54
N VAL A 226 13.51 11.69 -5.47
CA VAL A 226 12.47 10.65 -5.45
C VAL A 226 11.32 10.97 -6.41
N ILE A 227 10.80 9.92 -7.05
CA ILE A 227 9.60 9.96 -7.90
C ILE A 227 8.59 8.96 -7.35
N PHE A 228 7.40 9.43 -6.98
CA PHE A 228 6.28 8.60 -6.57
C PHE A 228 5.33 8.41 -7.76
N ASP A 229 5.27 7.18 -8.28
CA ASP A 229 4.29 6.77 -9.28
C ASP A 229 3.06 6.16 -8.60
N GLU A 230 1.88 6.45 -9.15
CA GLU A 230 0.59 6.24 -8.49
C GLU A 230 0.51 6.91 -7.11
N ALA A 231 0.98 8.16 -7.07
CA ALA A 231 1.10 8.98 -5.87
C ALA A 231 -0.19 9.16 -5.05
N HIS A 232 -1.38 8.87 -5.61
CA HIS A 232 -2.63 8.92 -4.84
C HIS A 232 -2.61 7.99 -3.61
N ALA A 233 -1.84 6.89 -3.65
CA ALA A 233 -1.73 5.94 -2.55
C ALA A 233 -0.68 6.33 -1.49
N VAL A 234 0.13 7.37 -1.76
CA VAL A 234 1.24 7.76 -0.88
C VAL A 234 0.79 8.13 0.54
N PRO A 235 -0.24 8.97 0.75
CA PRO A 235 -0.64 9.36 2.10
C PRO A 235 -1.01 8.15 2.97
N GLU A 236 -1.81 7.23 2.43
CA GLU A 236 -2.27 6.03 3.12
C GLU A 236 -1.11 5.10 3.46
N VAL A 237 -0.24 4.80 2.49
CA VAL A 237 0.92 3.92 2.71
C VAL A 237 1.91 4.54 3.71
N ALA A 238 2.09 5.86 3.67
CA ALA A 238 2.93 6.54 4.66
C ALA A 238 2.31 6.46 6.06
N THR A 239 1.02 6.75 6.22
CA THR A 239 0.31 6.62 7.52
C THR A 239 0.47 5.24 8.14
N GLU A 240 0.41 4.17 7.32
CA GLU A 240 0.61 2.80 7.79
C GLU A 240 2.04 2.55 8.29
N ASN A 241 3.07 3.02 7.57
CA ASN A 241 4.48 2.73 7.91
C ASN A 241 5.05 3.60 9.03
N PHE A 242 4.53 4.82 9.21
CA PHE A 242 4.87 5.68 10.35
C PHE A 242 4.08 5.30 11.61
N GLY A 243 3.06 4.45 11.49
CA GLY A 243 2.33 3.90 12.62
C GLY A 243 3.04 2.72 13.29
N ALA A 244 2.55 2.37 14.47
CA ALA A 244 2.93 1.17 15.20
C ALA A 244 1.82 0.11 15.13
N GLN A 245 2.23 -1.16 15.18
CA GLN A 245 1.31 -2.30 15.17
C GLN A 245 1.76 -3.38 16.14
N LEU A 246 0.92 -3.65 17.14
CA LEU A 246 1.11 -4.72 18.11
C LEU A 246 0.11 -5.84 17.85
N SER A 247 0.52 -7.11 17.93
CA SER A 247 -0.41 -8.23 17.72
C SER A 247 -0.08 -9.45 18.56
N SER A 248 -1.10 -10.27 18.84
CA SER A 248 -0.91 -11.54 19.53
C SER A 248 0.04 -12.47 18.78
N PHE A 249 0.02 -12.40 17.45
CA PHE A 249 0.92 -13.14 16.59
C PHE A 249 2.40 -12.76 16.81
N ARG A 250 2.75 -11.46 16.80
CA ARG A 250 4.15 -11.00 16.96
C ARG A 250 4.71 -11.35 18.35
N VAL A 251 3.90 -11.22 19.40
CA VAL A 251 4.30 -11.61 20.76
C VAL A 251 4.54 -13.12 20.85
N ALA A 252 3.66 -13.93 20.26
CA ALA A 252 3.81 -15.38 20.26
C ALA A 252 4.96 -15.87 19.37
N GLU A 253 5.28 -15.16 18.28
CA GLU A 253 6.45 -15.42 17.46
C GLU A 253 7.75 -15.16 18.21
N LEU A 254 7.90 -14.00 18.87
CA LEU A 254 9.06 -13.69 19.71
C LEU A 254 9.32 -14.79 20.75
N ALA A 255 8.29 -15.21 21.48
CA ALA A 255 8.43 -16.24 22.49
C ALA A 255 8.91 -17.59 21.92
N ARG A 256 8.37 -18.00 20.76
CA ARG A 256 8.80 -19.22 20.07
C ARG A 256 10.25 -19.12 19.60
N ASP A 257 10.66 -17.97 19.09
CA ASP A 257 12.02 -17.76 18.59
C ASP A 257 13.05 -17.78 19.72
N VAL A 258 12.74 -17.21 20.89
CA VAL A 258 13.59 -17.32 22.09
C VAL A 258 13.84 -18.78 22.48
N VAL A 259 12.80 -19.63 22.41
CA VAL A 259 12.94 -21.06 22.72
C VAL A 259 13.76 -21.79 21.67
N ARG A 260 13.64 -21.43 20.39
CA ARG A 260 14.34 -22.05 19.27
C ARG A 260 15.84 -21.71 19.24
N VAL A 261 16.25 -20.53 19.71
CA VAL A 261 17.66 -20.11 19.70
C VAL A 261 18.46 -20.90 20.75
N PRO A 262 19.45 -21.73 20.35
CA PRO A 262 20.22 -22.54 21.29
C PRO A 262 21.05 -21.70 22.27
N ALA A 263 21.51 -20.52 21.83
CA ALA A 263 22.29 -19.58 22.63
C ALA A 263 21.45 -18.81 23.66
N ALA A 264 20.12 -18.85 23.61
CA ALA A 264 19.27 -18.15 24.55
C ALA A 264 19.40 -18.76 25.97
N PRO A 265 19.62 -17.95 27.02
CA PRO A 265 19.72 -18.44 28.40
C PRO A 265 18.45 -19.17 28.85
N GLN A 266 18.57 -20.15 29.73
CA GLN A 266 17.41 -20.90 30.23
C GLN A 266 16.37 -19.99 30.89
N HIS A 267 16.82 -19.00 31.66
CA HIS A 267 15.92 -18.01 32.28
C HIS A 267 15.10 -17.23 31.22
N ALA A 268 15.69 -16.87 30.08
CA ALA A 268 14.98 -16.22 28.99
C ALA A 268 13.93 -17.16 28.37
N ARG A 269 14.22 -18.46 28.26
CA ARG A 269 13.24 -19.46 27.79
C ARG A 269 12.06 -19.61 28.75
N ASP A 270 12.31 -19.58 30.06
CA ASP A 270 11.26 -19.65 31.07
C ASP A 270 10.35 -18.40 31.02
N LEU A 271 10.94 -17.22 30.84
CA LEU A 271 10.22 -15.97 30.61
C LEU A 271 9.41 -15.99 29.30
N ALA A 272 9.96 -16.55 28.21
CA ALA A 272 9.25 -16.69 26.94
C ALA A 272 8.00 -17.58 27.06
N ALA A 273 8.06 -18.66 27.85
CA ALA A 273 6.89 -19.48 28.11
C ALA A 273 5.78 -18.72 28.88
N ARG A 274 6.16 -17.81 29.79
CA ARG A 274 5.21 -16.90 30.46
C ARG A 274 4.66 -15.85 29.50
N LEU A 275 5.51 -15.29 28.64
CA LEU A 275 5.14 -14.29 27.62
C LEU A 275 4.01 -14.78 26.72
N LEU A 276 4.01 -16.06 26.33
CA LEU A 276 2.90 -16.64 25.56
C LEU A 276 1.56 -16.58 26.30
N ARG A 277 1.55 -16.93 27.59
CA ARG A 277 0.32 -16.97 28.40
C ARG A 277 -0.18 -15.58 28.75
N GLU A 278 0.69 -14.74 29.29
CA GLU A 278 0.33 -13.37 29.68
C GLU A 278 0.03 -12.50 28.45
N GLY A 279 0.72 -12.74 27.33
CA GLY A 279 0.38 -12.14 26.04
C GLY A 279 -1.05 -12.50 25.61
N SER A 280 -1.43 -13.79 25.62
CA SER A 280 -2.81 -14.21 25.29
C SER A 280 -3.83 -13.51 26.18
N ALA A 281 -3.59 -13.48 27.48
CA ALA A 281 -4.48 -12.82 28.45
C ALA A 281 -4.67 -11.33 28.13
N PHE A 282 -3.60 -10.60 27.81
CA PHE A 282 -3.70 -9.19 27.40
C PHE A 282 -4.56 -9.01 26.15
N PHE A 283 -4.32 -9.79 25.08
CA PHE A 283 -5.09 -9.63 23.84
C PHE A 283 -6.55 -10.10 23.99
N GLU A 284 -6.82 -11.07 24.85
CA GLU A 284 -8.19 -11.47 25.23
C GLU A 284 -8.91 -10.34 26.00
N ALA A 285 -8.25 -9.74 27.00
CA ALA A 285 -8.78 -8.61 27.74
C ALA A 285 -9.02 -7.39 26.83
N ALA A 286 -8.07 -7.07 25.95
CA ALA A 286 -8.18 -5.98 24.98
C ALA A 286 -9.30 -6.22 23.96
N ALA A 287 -9.50 -7.47 23.51
CA ALA A 287 -10.65 -7.84 22.68
C ALA A 287 -11.97 -7.68 23.43
N GLY A 288 -11.98 -7.94 24.74
CA GLY A 288 -13.12 -7.70 25.64
C GLY A 288 -13.50 -6.23 25.78
N CYS A 289 -12.58 -5.30 25.50
CA CYS A 289 -12.85 -3.86 25.47
C CYS A 289 -13.59 -3.40 24.20
N ARG A 290 -13.96 -4.31 23.30
CA ARG A 290 -14.75 -3.99 22.11
C ARG A 290 -16.10 -3.37 22.53
N PRO A 291 -16.49 -2.21 21.97
CA PRO A 291 -17.75 -1.59 22.32
C PRO A 291 -18.92 -2.50 21.92
N PRO A 292 -20.02 -2.53 22.69
CA PRO A 292 -21.20 -3.33 22.35
C PRO A 292 -21.69 -2.92 20.96
N SER A 293 -21.72 -3.89 20.05
CA SER A 293 -22.11 -3.67 18.66
C SER A 293 -23.51 -3.07 18.60
N GLY A 294 -23.64 -1.84 18.09
CA GLY A 294 -24.93 -1.32 17.65
C GLY A 294 -25.54 -2.23 16.58
N LYS A 295 -26.85 -2.10 16.32
CA LYS A 295 -27.66 -2.92 15.39
C LYS A 295 -27.13 -3.06 13.94
N PHE A 296 -25.97 -2.47 13.62
CA PHE A 296 -25.40 -2.36 12.28
C PHE A 296 -24.03 -3.01 12.08
N SER A 297 -23.48 -3.79 13.01
CA SER A 297 -22.15 -4.36 12.78
C SER A 297 -21.94 -5.76 13.33
N ARG A 298 -22.33 -6.76 12.52
CA ARG A 298 -21.72 -8.10 12.54
C ARG A 298 -20.51 -8.21 11.61
N GLU A 299 -20.11 -7.11 10.95
CA GLU A 299 -19.03 -7.07 9.96
C GLU A 299 -17.77 -6.30 10.41
N ALA A 300 -17.80 -5.51 11.49
CA ALA A 300 -16.61 -4.77 11.88
C ALA A 300 -15.73 -5.61 12.81
N ASP A 301 -14.92 -6.48 12.21
CA ASP A 301 -13.70 -7.02 12.82
C ASP A 301 -12.73 -5.90 13.24
N ARG A 302 -13.00 -4.64 12.90
CA ARG A 302 -12.22 -3.45 13.27
C ARG A 302 -13.03 -2.47 14.13
N TRP A 303 -12.44 -1.87 15.17
CA TRP A 303 -13.08 -0.85 15.99
C TRP A 303 -12.08 0.18 16.53
N SER A 304 -12.52 1.43 16.66
CA SER A 304 -11.70 2.51 17.23
C SER A 304 -11.37 2.25 18.70
N LEU A 305 -10.19 2.67 19.13
CA LEU A 305 -9.74 2.66 20.52
C LEU A 305 -9.46 4.10 20.99
N PRO A 306 -10.49 4.89 21.34
CA PRO A 306 -10.29 6.19 21.98
C PRO A 306 -9.41 6.10 23.24
N PRO A 307 -8.75 7.19 23.67
CA PRO A 307 -7.99 7.23 24.92
C PRO A 307 -8.80 6.67 26.09
N GLY A 308 -8.20 5.74 26.85
CA GLY A 308 -8.85 5.07 27.98
C GLY A 308 -9.64 3.79 27.64
N SER A 309 -9.79 3.43 26.36
CA SER A 309 -10.53 2.22 25.97
C SER A 309 -9.95 0.91 26.54
N LEU A 310 -8.63 0.88 26.75
CA LEU A 310 -7.91 -0.29 27.26
C LEU A 310 -7.70 -0.29 28.78
N VAL A 311 -8.33 0.63 29.53
CA VAL A 311 -8.27 0.66 31.01
C VAL A 311 -8.61 -0.71 31.64
N PRO A 312 -9.62 -1.47 31.17
CA PRO A 312 -9.92 -2.79 31.72
C PRO A 312 -8.81 -3.83 31.53
N ALA A 313 -7.96 -3.67 30.51
CA ALA A 313 -6.84 -4.56 30.18
C ALA A 313 -5.49 -4.03 30.69
N GLU A 314 -5.49 -2.95 31.49
CA GLU A 314 -4.27 -2.25 31.91
C GLU A 314 -3.38 -3.10 32.82
N GLY A 315 -3.98 -3.96 33.66
CA GLY A 315 -3.23 -4.88 34.52
C GLY A 315 -2.44 -5.91 33.69
N GLU A 316 -3.10 -6.55 32.74
CA GLU A 316 -2.49 -7.49 31.80
C GLU A 316 -1.45 -6.79 30.91
N ARG A 317 -1.73 -5.55 30.49
CA ARG A 317 -0.78 -4.74 29.71
C ARG A 317 0.50 -4.46 30.50
N GLN A 318 0.38 -4.10 31.78
CA GLN A 318 1.52 -3.85 32.66
C GLN A 318 2.34 -5.13 32.89
N GLY A 319 1.67 -6.26 33.14
CA GLY A 319 2.34 -7.57 33.25
C GLY A 319 3.11 -7.94 31.98
N LEU A 320 2.49 -7.77 30.80
CA LEU A 320 3.14 -7.98 29.52
C LEU A 320 4.36 -7.06 29.32
N ALA A 321 4.27 -5.79 29.71
CA ALA A 321 5.36 -4.83 29.63
C ALA A 321 6.53 -5.20 30.58
N GLU A 322 6.24 -5.68 31.78
CA GLU A 322 7.24 -6.19 32.72
C GLU A 322 7.95 -7.43 32.18
N LEU A 323 7.20 -8.37 31.60
CA LEU A 323 7.78 -9.55 30.97
C LEU A 323 8.68 -9.22 29.79
N LEU A 324 8.26 -8.31 28.90
CA LEU A 324 9.09 -7.89 27.76
C LEU A 324 10.38 -7.23 28.22
N ARG A 325 10.33 -6.38 29.25
CA ARG A 325 11.52 -5.78 29.88
C ARG A 325 12.42 -6.82 30.54
N GLY A 326 11.84 -7.75 31.31
CA GLY A 326 12.58 -8.83 31.96
C GLY A 326 13.24 -9.77 30.96
N LEU A 327 12.53 -10.11 29.88
CA LEU A 327 13.07 -10.91 28.79
C LEU A 327 14.20 -10.19 28.06
N SER A 328 14.05 -8.89 27.75
CA SER A 328 15.13 -8.07 27.20
C SER A 328 16.37 -8.13 28.07
N ALA A 329 16.23 -7.89 29.38
CA ALA A 329 17.35 -7.92 30.33
C ALA A 329 18.02 -9.31 30.45
N ALA A 330 17.24 -10.39 30.32
CA ALA A 330 17.76 -11.75 30.33
C ALA A 330 18.52 -12.13 29.05
N LEU A 331 18.24 -11.44 27.94
CA LEU A 331 18.91 -11.64 26.65
C LEU A 331 20.15 -10.73 26.51
N SER A 332 20.17 -9.58 27.22
CA SER A 332 21.28 -8.62 27.23
C SER A 332 22.61 -9.28 27.62
N GLY A 333 23.69 -8.92 26.92
CA GLY A 333 25.06 -9.32 27.28
C GLY A 333 25.42 -10.79 27.01
N SER A 334 24.56 -11.54 26.32
CA SER A 334 24.78 -12.94 25.92
C SER A 334 25.84 -13.13 24.83
N GLY A 335 26.22 -12.06 24.11
CA GLY A 335 27.29 -12.05 23.11
C GLY A 335 27.00 -12.78 21.79
N SER A 336 25.79 -13.32 21.63
CA SER A 336 25.34 -13.95 20.38
C SER A 336 24.45 -12.98 19.59
N ASP A 337 24.72 -12.81 18.29
CA ASP A 337 23.97 -11.92 17.42
C ASP A 337 22.48 -12.27 17.31
N GLU A 338 22.17 -13.58 17.32
CA GLU A 338 20.78 -14.04 17.31
C GLU A 338 20.05 -13.62 18.59
N VAL A 339 20.76 -13.56 19.71
CA VAL A 339 20.19 -13.15 21.00
C VAL A 339 20.06 -11.63 21.08
N GLU A 340 21.02 -10.86 20.55
CA GLU A 340 20.90 -9.40 20.42
C GLU A 340 19.71 -9.00 19.54
N LEU A 341 19.39 -9.77 18.49
CA LEU A 341 18.19 -9.54 17.67
C LEU A 341 16.90 -9.79 18.47
N LEU A 342 16.85 -10.85 19.28
CA LEU A 342 15.72 -11.12 20.16
C LEU A 342 15.52 -9.99 21.19
N GLU A 343 16.61 -9.49 21.77
CA GLU A 343 16.58 -8.34 22.69
C GLU A 343 15.98 -7.09 22.02
N ARG A 344 16.45 -6.74 20.81
CA ARG A 344 15.90 -5.61 20.03
C ARG A 344 14.41 -5.75 19.74
N ARG A 345 13.93 -6.98 19.48
CA ARG A 345 12.50 -7.26 19.29
C ARG A 345 11.71 -7.07 20.58
N CYS A 346 12.25 -7.47 21.73
CA CYS A 346 11.64 -7.19 23.04
C CYS A 346 11.47 -5.68 23.26
N LEU A 347 12.51 -4.89 22.99
CA LEU A 347 12.47 -3.43 23.11
C LEU A 347 11.44 -2.82 22.15
N THR A 348 11.39 -3.28 20.90
CA THR A 348 10.43 -2.80 19.90
C THR A 348 8.99 -3.09 20.32
N LEU A 349 8.69 -4.34 20.71
CA LEU A 349 7.34 -4.69 21.18
C LEU A 349 6.97 -3.96 22.47
N SER A 350 7.94 -3.69 23.34
CA SER A 350 7.71 -2.90 24.55
C SER A 350 7.37 -1.45 24.21
N ALA A 351 8.05 -0.84 23.23
CA ALA A 351 7.73 0.51 22.77
C ALA A 351 6.34 0.57 22.11
N ASP A 352 6.03 -0.40 21.23
CA ASP A 352 4.71 -0.52 20.60
C ASP A 352 3.60 -0.66 21.67
N LEU A 353 3.82 -1.48 22.71
CA LEU A 353 2.88 -1.70 23.82
C LEU A 353 2.65 -0.45 24.69
N GLN A 354 3.66 0.43 24.81
CA GLN A 354 3.54 1.67 25.57
C GLN A 354 2.58 2.67 24.93
N LEU A 355 2.45 2.64 23.60
CA LEU A 355 1.50 3.51 22.88
C LEU A 355 0.05 3.24 23.31
N PHE A 356 -0.26 2.01 23.73
CA PHE A 356 -1.60 1.58 24.14
C PHE A 356 -1.86 1.73 25.65
N GLY A 357 -1.04 2.50 26.37
CA GLY A 357 -1.18 2.75 27.80
C GLY A 357 -2.10 3.92 28.17
N THR A 358 -2.54 3.94 29.43
CA THR A 358 -3.44 4.97 30.00
C THR A 358 -2.78 6.35 30.18
N SER A 359 -1.45 6.45 30.13
CA SER A 359 -0.69 7.68 30.40
C SER A 359 -0.78 8.76 29.31
N GLN A 360 -1.55 8.56 28.23
CA GLN A 360 -1.93 9.65 27.31
C GLN A 360 -3.15 10.45 27.80
N ALA A 361 -3.76 10.08 28.92
CA ALA A 361 -4.69 10.96 29.62
C ALA A 361 -3.93 12.09 30.34
N VAL A 362 -3.86 13.26 29.69
CA VAL A 362 -3.63 14.57 30.32
C VAL A 362 -2.24 14.80 30.91
N SER A 363 -1.29 15.24 30.09
CA SER A 363 -0.31 16.23 30.51
C SER A 363 -0.70 17.59 29.95
N GLY A 364 -1.81 18.14 30.47
CA GLY A 364 -1.90 19.59 30.59
C GLY A 364 -0.84 20.03 31.60
N ARG A 365 0.28 20.55 31.11
CA ARG A 365 1.16 21.40 31.91
C ARG A 365 1.02 22.83 31.42
N SER A 366 0.68 23.65 32.41
CA SER A 366 0.43 25.08 32.43
C SER A 366 1.50 25.96 31.77
N ASP A 367 1.01 27.00 31.11
CA ASP A 367 1.46 28.40 31.17
C ASP A 367 2.96 28.66 31.08
N LEU A 368 3.51 28.71 29.86
CA LEU A 368 4.56 29.67 29.49
C LEU A 368 4.41 30.02 28.00
N GLU A 369 4.03 31.26 27.71
CA GLU A 369 4.11 31.89 26.38
C GLU A 369 5.55 31.79 25.85
N TYR A 370 5.79 31.04 24.77
CA TYR A 370 6.78 31.30 23.71
C TYR A 370 6.64 30.22 22.62
N ASP A 371 6.30 30.66 21.40
CA ASP A 371 6.48 29.99 20.10
C ASP A 371 6.31 28.45 20.09
N GLU A 372 5.04 27.97 20.13
CA GLU A 372 4.76 26.53 20.00
C GLU A 372 5.01 26.04 18.56
N PRO A 373 5.81 24.97 18.37
CA PRO A 373 5.75 24.18 17.15
C PRO A 373 4.33 23.60 17.00
N ARG A 374 3.78 23.62 15.77
CA ARG A 374 2.53 22.89 15.42
C ARG A 374 2.57 21.49 16.04
N PRO A 375 1.50 20.95 16.63
CA PRO A 375 1.55 19.61 17.20
C PRO A 375 1.59 18.56 16.06
N PRO A 376 2.71 17.84 15.82
CA PRO A 376 2.56 16.43 15.48
C PRO A 376 2.02 15.70 16.72
N ASP A 377 1.63 14.43 16.62
CA ASP A 377 1.43 13.51 17.76
C ASP A 377 -0.01 13.17 18.20
N ARG A 378 -1.06 13.53 17.44
CA ARG A 378 -2.36 12.83 17.64
C ARG A 378 -2.34 11.50 16.87
N LEU A 379 -1.96 10.43 17.55
CA LEU A 379 -2.09 9.06 17.03
C LEU A 379 -3.55 8.60 17.14
N VAL A 380 -4.04 7.96 16.08
CA VAL A 380 -5.33 7.26 16.06
C VAL A 380 -5.07 5.81 16.39
N GLN A 381 -5.78 5.31 17.39
CA GLN A 381 -5.67 3.92 17.80
C GLN A 381 -6.92 3.14 17.41
N TRP A 382 -6.71 1.91 16.95
CA TRP A 382 -7.80 0.98 16.67
C TRP A 382 -7.36 -0.46 16.85
N ALA A 383 -8.34 -1.34 17.00
CA ALA A 383 -8.15 -2.77 17.04
C ALA A 383 -8.77 -3.43 15.79
N GLU A 384 -8.16 -4.51 15.32
CA GLU A 384 -8.65 -5.38 14.26
C GLU A 384 -8.51 -6.85 14.67
N GLN A 385 -9.56 -7.65 14.50
CA GLN A 385 -9.58 -9.08 14.73
C GLN A 385 -9.55 -9.80 13.38
N ARG A 386 -8.46 -10.51 13.08
CA ARG A 386 -8.29 -11.20 11.81
C ARG A 386 -7.72 -12.59 12.01
N ALA A 387 -8.39 -13.60 11.43
CA ALA A 387 -7.96 -15.00 11.50
C ALA A 387 -7.67 -15.49 12.94
N GLY A 388 -8.49 -15.06 13.91
CA GLY A 388 -8.33 -15.43 15.33
C GLY A 388 -7.27 -14.63 16.09
N HIS A 389 -6.55 -13.71 15.45
CA HIS A 389 -5.58 -12.83 16.11
C HIS A 389 -6.10 -11.41 16.28
N LEU A 390 -5.71 -10.76 17.36
CA LEU A 390 -5.97 -9.34 17.59
C LEU A 390 -4.75 -8.51 17.19
N PHE A 391 -5.00 -7.45 16.45
CA PHE A 391 -4.05 -6.45 16.02
C PHE A 391 -4.47 -5.10 16.60
N LEU A 392 -3.55 -4.45 17.32
CA LEU A 392 -3.70 -3.10 17.82
C LEU A 392 -2.83 -2.20 16.95
N HIS A 393 -3.39 -1.10 16.47
CA HIS A 393 -2.73 -0.17 15.58
C HIS A 393 -2.74 1.21 16.19
N ALA A 394 -1.67 1.97 15.97
CA ALA A 394 -1.55 3.37 16.33
C ALA A 394 -0.88 4.11 15.17
N SER A 395 -1.59 4.97 14.45
CA SER A 395 -1.06 5.68 13.28
C SER A 395 -1.32 7.19 13.34
N PRO A 396 -0.45 8.03 12.75
CA PRO A 396 -0.70 9.46 12.66
C PRO A 396 -1.94 9.76 11.80
N ILE A 397 -2.70 10.81 12.15
CA ILE A 397 -3.89 11.22 11.37
C ILE A 397 -3.49 11.71 9.96
N ASP A 398 -2.38 12.44 9.91
CA ASP A 398 -1.85 13.11 8.73
C ASP A 398 -0.33 12.90 8.61
N VAL A 399 0.18 12.98 7.38
CA VAL A 399 1.59 12.76 7.03
C VAL A 399 2.31 14.02 6.57
N ALA A 400 1.61 15.16 6.45
CA ALA A 400 2.21 16.40 5.95
C ALA A 400 3.42 16.82 6.80
N GLY A 401 3.28 16.84 8.14
CA GLY A 401 4.38 17.15 9.06
C GLY A 401 5.55 16.17 8.95
N LEU A 402 5.26 14.87 8.90
CA LEU A 402 6.29 13.83 8.75
C LEU A 402 7.07 13.96 7.44
N PHE A 403 6.41 14.37 6.36
CA PHE A 403 7.11 14.60 5.09
C PHE A 403 7.96 15.87 5.12
N GLN A 404 7.57 16.92 5.84
CA GLN A 404 8.45 18.08 6.07
C GLN A 404 9.75 17.61 6.73
N ASP A 405 9.63 16.99 7.89
CA ASP A 405 10.77 16.69 8.78
C ASP A 405 11.72 15.62 8.21
N HIS A 406 11.21 14.73 7.36
CA HIS A 406 11.94 13.52 6.96
C HIS A 406 12.14 13.38 5.46
N LEU A 407 11.27 13.96 4.63
CA LEU A 407 11.34 13.83 3.17
C LEU A 407 11.89 15.11 2.53
N TYR A 408 11.18 16.23 2.66
CA TYR A 408 11.49 17.47 1.94
C TYR A 408 12.78 18.15 2.44
N ASP A 409 13.06 18.08 3.73
CA ASP A 409 14.30 18.64 4.29
C ASP A 409 15.56 17.83 3.93
N ARG A 410 15.40 16.59 3.46
CA ARG A 410 16.52 15.64 3.27
C ARG A 410 16.78 15.29 1.80
N VAL A 411 15.80 15.46 0.93
CA VAL A 411 15.84 15.06 -0.48
C VAL A 411 15.66 16.32 -1.32
N GLY A 412 16.40 16.46 -2.42
CA GLY A 412 16.29 17.62 -3.29
C GLY A 412 14.95 17.62 -4.05
N PRO A 413 14.91 17.15 -5.29
CA PRO A 413 13.67 17.11 -6.06
C PRO A 413 12.75 15.94 -5.68
N VAL A 414 11.47 16.24 -5.56
CA VAL A 414 10.41 15.27 -5.25
C VAL A 414 9.30 15.38 -6.30
N VAL A 415 9.02 14.28 -7.01
CA VAL A 415 7.97 14.24 -8.04
C VAL A 415 6.86 13.31 -7.59
N PHE A 416 5.62 13.76 -7.68
CA PHE A 416 4.44 12.93 -7.51
C PHE A 416 3.67 12.89 -8.83
N THR A 417 3.39 11.68 -9.30
CA THR A 417 2.56 11.48 -10.50
C THR A 417 1.54 10.38 -10.31
N SER A 418 0.34 10.59 -10.89
CA SER A 418 -0.68 9.57 -11.02
C SER A 418 -1.67 9.93 -12.13
N ALA A 419 -2.53 8.99 -12.52
CA ALA A 419 -3.68 9.26 -13.37
C ALA A 419 -4.75 10.14 -12.71
N THR A 420 -4.79 10.17 -11.37
CA THR A 420 -5.88 10.76 -10.60
C THR A 420 -5.33 11.42 -9.32
N LEU A 421 -4.97 12.70 -9.39
CA LEU A 421 -4.57 13.54 -8.25
C LEU A 421 -5.45 14.79 -8.11
N ALA A 422 -5.97 15.31 -9.22
CA ALA A 422 -6.71 16.56 -9.27
C ALA A 422 -8.19 16.35 -8.98
N VAL A 423 -8.77 17.25 -8.19
CA VAL A 423 -10.21 17.33 -7.90
C VAL A 423 -10.70 18.66 -8.44
N GLY A 424 -11.72 18.63 -9.30
CA GLY A 424 -12.21 19.85 -9.98
C GLY A 424 -11.14 20.57 -10.82
N GLY A 425 -10.11 19.86 -11.28
CA GLY A 425 -8.98 20.44 -12.04
C GLY A 425 -7.88 21.07 -11.18
N SER A 426 -8.00 21.08 -9.85
CA SER A 426 -6.96 21.56 -8.93
C SER A 426 -6.24 20.40 -8.23
N LEU A 427 -4.92 20.55 -8.05
CA LEU A 427 -4.06 19.64 -7.30
C LEU A 427 -3.94 20.03 -5.81
N ASP A 428 -4.61 21.11 -5.37
CA ASP A 428 -4.50 21.66 -4.02
C ASP A 428 -4.85 20.64 -2.93
N TYR A 429 -5.87 19.81 -3.17
CA TYR A 429 -6.28 18.79 -2.21
C TYR A 429 -5.13 17.82 -1.90
N PHE A 430 -4.53 17.24 -2.95
CA PHE A 430 -3.42 16.33 -2.81
C PHE A 430 -2.17 17.04 -2.27
N ALA A 431 -1.89 18.25 -2.74
CA ALA A 431 -0.77 19.06 -2.28
C ALA A 431 -0.80 19.31 -0.77
N ARG A 432 -1.98 19.56 -0.19
CA ARG A 432 -2.15 19.69 1.27
C ARG A 432 -1.95 18.36 2.00
N ARG A 433 -2.53 17.28 1.48
CA ARG A 433 -2.44 15.92 2.06
C ARG A 433 -1.01 15.38 2.19
N VAL A 434 -0.12 15.78 1.29
CA VAL A 434 1.31 15.41 1.35
C VAL A 434 2.19 16.56 1.84
N GLY A 435 1.59 17.67 2.28
CA GLY A 435 2.31 18.79 2.86
C GLY A 435 3.11 19.65 1.88
N LEU A 436 2.84 19.68 0.57
CA LEU A 436 3.50 20.68 -0.30
C LEU A 436 2.87 22.08 -0.16
N LYS A 437 1.62 22.14 0.30
CA LYS A 437 0.85 23.38 0.50
C LYS A 437 0.20 23.41 1.88
N ASP A 438 0.00 24.62 2.37
CA ASP A 438 -0.92 24.92 3.47
C ASP A 438 -1.98 25.94 3.00
N PRO A 439 -2.93 26.38 3.85
CA PRO A 439 -3.94 27.37 3.47
C PRO A 439 -3.38 28.71 2.95
N ARG A 440 -2.11 29.04 3.22
CA ARG A 440 -1.43 30.27 2.78
C ARG A 440 -0.72 30.12 1.44
N GLY A 441 -0.49 28.90 0.97
CA GLY A 441 0.13 28.63 -0.32
C GLY A 441 1.19 27.51 -0.27
N PRO A 442 2.05 27.42 -1.31
CA PRO A 442 3.13 26.43 -1.36
C PRO A 442 4.19 26.70 -0.28
N LEU A 443 4.65 25.63 0.37
CA LEU A 443 5.65 25.68 1.43
C LEU A 443 7.10 25.72 0.89
N PHE A 444 7.28 25.35 -0.38
CA PHE A 444 8.55 25.33 -1.10
C PHE A 444 8.31 25.51 -2.61
N PRO A 445 9.36 25.69 -3.43
CA PRO A 445 9.22 25.75 -4.88
C PRO A 445 8.49 24.54 -5.45
N LEU A 446 7.26 24.77 -5.89
CA LEU A 446 6.32 23.76 -6.35
C LEU A 446 5.85 24.08 -7.77
N ASP A 447 5.96 23.10 -8.66
CA ASP A 447 5.33 23.11 -9.97
C ASP A 447 4.13 22.15 -9.97
N GLU A 448 3.03 22.57 -10.59
CA GLU A 448 1.77 21.83 -10.64
C GLU A 448 1.26 21.78 -12.07
N THR A 449 0.87 20.60 -12.55
CA THR A 449 0.31 20.47 -13.90
C THR A 449 -0.70 19.33 -13.96
N VAL A 450 -1.81 19.60 -14.64
CA VAL A 450 -2.80 18.58 -15.02
C VAL A 450 -2.76 18.44 -16.53
N LEU A 451 -2.31 17.28 -17.01
CA LEU A 451 -2.18 16.99 -18.43
C LEU A 451 -3.42 16.25 -18.94
N PRO A 452 -3.97 16.64 -20.09
CA PRO A 452 -5.14 15.98 -20.65
C PRO A 452 -4.82 14.53 -21.03
N SER A 453 -5.83 13.66 -20.89
CA SER A 453 -5.76 12.30 -21.42
C SER A 453 -5.65 12.35 -22.96
N PRO A 454 -4.87 11.46 -23.59
CA PRO A 454 -4.86 11.34 -25.04
C PRO A 454 -6.13 10.72 -25.61
N PHE A 455 -7.02 10.17 -24.77
CA PHE A 455 -8.23 9.46 -25.22
C PHE A 455 -9.45 10.36 -25.32
N ASP A 456 -10.23 10.16 -26.39
CA ASP A 456 -11.51 10.83 -26.59
C ASP A 456 -12.62 10.11 -25.81
N TYR A 457 -12.79 10.48 -24.55
CA TYR A 457 -13.87 9.96 -23.71
C TYR A 457 -15.26 10.34 -24.22
N GLN A 458 -15.41 11.52 -24.83
CA GLN A 458 -16.70 12.03 -25.26
C GLN A 458 -17.27 11.19 -26.42
N ALA A 459 -16.41 10.75 -27.35
CA ALA A 459 -16.83 9.90 -28.46
C ALA A 459 -16.89 8.41 -28.09
N ASN A 460 -16.07 7.96 -27.12
CA ASN A 460 -15.91 6.52 -26.85
C ASN A 460 -16.66 6.00 -25.61
N THR A 461 -17.17 6.89 -24.75
CA THR A 461 -17.83 6.48 -23.50
C THR A 461 -19.26 7.02 -23.41
N ALA A 462 -20.17 6.18 -22.93
CA ALA A 462 -21.50 6.61 -22.49
C ALA A 462 -21.61 6.50 -20.97
N ILE A 463 -22.22 7.49 -20.33
CA ILE A 463 -22.56 7.44 -18.89
C ILE A 463 -24.04 7.06 -18.79
N TYR A 464 -24.32 5.97 -18.07
CA TYR A 464 -25.67 5.54 -17.75
C TYR A 464 -26.02 5.91 -16.31
N LEU A 465 -27.09 6.69 -16.15
CA LEU A 465 -27.69 7.04 -14.86
C LEU A 465 -29.14 6.54 -14.87
N PRO A 466 -29.50 5.54 -14.05
CA PRO A 466 -30.88 5.07 -13.99
C PRO A 466 -31.80 6.15 -13.44
N GLN A 467 -32.99 6.31 -14.02
CA GLN A 467 -33.95 7.35 -13.62
C GLN A 467 -34.56 7.10 -12.25
N ARG A 468 -34.68 5.83 -11.85
CA ARG A 468 -35.37 5.40 -10.63
C ARG A 468 -34.52 4.38 -9.88
N MET A 469 -33.74 4.86 -8.93
CA MET A 469 -33.05 4.03 -7.96
C MET A 469 -33.47 4.41 -6.53
N PRO A 470 -33.66 3.45 -5.62
CA PRO A 470 -33.85 3.75 -4.22
C PRO A 470 -32.56 4.35 -3.63
N ASP A 471 -32.67 5.00 -2.46
CA ASP A 471 -31.49 5.48 -1.75
C ASP A 471 -30.57 4.30 -1.40
N PRO A 472 -29.24 4.44 -1.46
CA PRO A 472 -28.28 3.40 -1.08
C PRO A 472 -28.45 2.80 0.33
N GLN A 473 -29.19 3.47 1.22
CA GLN A 473 -29.53 2.99 2.56
C GLN A 473 -30.84 2.16 2.61
N ASP A 474 -31.65 2.15 1.54
CA ASP A 474 -32.87 1.34 1.45
C ASP A 474 -32.51 -0.15 1.36
N GLU A 475 -33.26 -0.99 2.06
CA GLU A 475 -33.04 -2.45 2.06
C GLU A 475 -33.22 -3.08 0.68
N ARG A 476 -34.05 -2.47 -0.18
CA ARG A 476 -34.32 -2.92 -1.57
C ARG A 476 -33.27 -2.49 -2.57
N PHE A 477 -32.22 -1.77 -2.13
CA PHE A 477 -31.20 -1.25 -3.03
C PHE A 477 -30.46 -2.38 -3.76
N ALA A 478 -30.16 -3.49 -3.09
CA ALA A 478 -29.46 -4.61 -3.69
C ALA A 478 -30.30 -5.25 -4.81
N GLU A 479 -31.59 -5.46 -4.57
CA GLU A 479 -32.54 -5.98 -5.55
C GLU A 479 -32.66 -5.03 -6.76
N ALA A 480 -32.78 -3.72 -6.52
CA ALA A 480 -32.83 -2.73 -7.60
C ALA A 480 -31.54 -2.72 -8.45
N VAL A 481 -30.37 -2.85 -7.82
CA VAL A 481 -29.09 -3.00 -8.53
C VAL A 481 -29.10 -4.26 -9.39
N ALA A 482 -29.55 -5.41 -8.85
CA ALA A 482 -29.62 -6.66 -9.60
C ALA A 482 -30.53 -6.53 -10.85
N ASP A 483 -31.66 -5.83 -10.72
CA ASP A 483 -32.61 -5.61 -11.82
C ASP A 483 -32.05 -4.69 -12.92
N GLU A 484 -31.30 -3.65 -12.54
CA GLU A 484 -30.56 -2.81 -13.50
C GLU A 484 -29.47 -3.61 -14.22
N LEU A 485 -28.68 -4.40 -13.48
CA LEU A 485 -27.62 -5.24 -14.08
C LEU A 485 -28.20 -6.29 -15.04
N ARG A 486 -29.35 -6.88 -14.73
CA ARG A 486 -30.03 -7.84 -15.61
C ARG A 486 -30.33 -7.24 -17.00
N GLN A 487 -30.57 -5.94 -17.07
CA GLN A 487 -30.81 -5.22 -18.33
C GLN A 487 -29.53 -4.73 -19.01
N LEU A 488 -28.53 -4.30 -18.23
CA LEU A 488 -27.29 -3.73 -18.76
C LEU A 488 -26.31 -4.79 -19.29
N LEU A 489 -26.18 -5.93 -18.60
CA LEU A 489 -25.19 -6.96 -18.94
C LEU A 489 -25.37 -7.53 -20.37
N PRO A 490 -26.59 -7.79 -20.87
CA PRO A 490 -26.81 -8.22 -22.26
C PRO A 490 -26.30 -7.22 -23.31
N ILE A 491 -26.36 -5.92 -23.04
CA ILE A 491 -25.94 -4.86 -23.98
C ILE A 491 -24.45 -5.01 -24.34
N THR A 492 -23.63 -5.40 -23.38
CA THR A 492 -22.19 -5.58 -23.55
C THR A 492 -21.77 -7.05 -23.67
N GLY A 493 -22.73 -7.97 -23.79
CA GLY A 493 -22.46 -9.41 -23.87
C GLY A 493 -21.69 -9.93 -22.66
N GLY A 494 -22.02 -9.42 -21.47
CA GLY A 494 -21.45 -9.87 -20.19
C GLY A 494 -20.04 -9.41 -19.90
N ARG A 495 -19.45 -8.48 -20.66
CA ARG A 495 -18.06 -8.00 -20.49
C ARG A 495 -18.01 -6.84 -19.50
N ALA A 496 -18.21 -7.17 -18.22
CA ALA A 496 -18.57 -6.18 -17.21
C ALA A 496 -17.79 -6.32 -15.90
N PHE A 497 -17.35 -5.18 -15.38
CA PHE A 497 -16.90 -5.04 -14.00
C PHE A 497 -18.00 -4.40 -13.16
N ALA A 498 -18.56 -5.17 -12.22
CA ALA A 498 -19.47 -4.67 -11.21
C ALA A 498 -18.66 -4.35 -9.94
N LEU A 499 -18.43 -3.06 -9.74
CA LEU A 499 -17.62 -2.50 -8.67
C LEU A 499 -18.52 -2.01 -7.53
N PHE A 500 -18.42 -2.69 -6.39
CA PHE A 500 -19.22 -2.43 -5.21
C PHE A 500 -18.41 -1.72 -4.13
N THR A 501 -19.05 -0.77 -3.44
CA THR A 501 -18.47 -0.14 -2.24
C THR A 501 -18.65 -0.97 -0.97
N SER A 502 -19.50 -2.02 -1.01
CA SER A 502 -19.80 -2.89 0.13
C SER A 502 -19.72 -4.37 -0.27
N LEU A 503 -18.96 -5.16 0.48
CA LEU A 503 -18.88 -6.62 0.30
C LEU A 503 -20.22 -7.31 0.54
N ARG A 504 -21.02 -6.81 1.50
CA ARG A 504 -22.38 -7.29 1.74
C ARG A 504 -23.25 -7.12 0.50
N ASN A 505 -23.25 -5.92 -0.08
CA ASN A 505 -24.05 -5.63 -1.28
C ASN A 505 -23.56 -6.46 -2.47
N MET A 506 -22.24 -6.55 -2.67
CA MET A 506 -21.62 -7.38 -3.71
C MET A 506 -22.09 -8.83 -3.64
N ARG A 507 -22.01 -9.46 -2.46
CA ARG A 507 -22.43 -10.85 -2.25
C ARG A 507 -23.93 -11.02 -2.50
N ARG A 508 -24.75 -10.10 -1.98
CA ARG A 508 -26.20 -10.15 -2.16
C ARG A 508 -26.61 -10.05 -3.63
N VAL A 509 -26.05 -9.11 -4.37
CA VAL A 509 -26.35 -8.94 -5.81
C VAL A 509 -25.82 -10.13 -6.61
N HIS A 510 -24.63 -10.64 -6.27
CA HIS A 510 -24.09 -11.85 -6.88
C HIS A 510 -25.02 -13.05 -6.67
N GLU A 511 -25.50 -13.30 -5.45
CA GLU A 511 -26.47 -14.38 -5.15
C GLU A 511 -27.76 -14.26 -5.95
N LEU A 512 -28.26 -13.04 -6.15
CA LEU A 512 -29.49 -12.77 -6.89
C LEU A 512 -29.34 -12.98 -8.41
N LEU A 513 -28.17 -12.67 -8.97
CA LEU A 513 -28.00 -12.57 -10.41
C LEU A 513 -27.19 -13.73 -11.01
N ALA A 514 -26.16 -14.22 -10.32
CA ALA A 514 -25.21 -15.20 -10.86
C ALA A 514 -25.87 -16.48 -11.42
N PRO A 515 -26.92 -17.07 -10.81
CA PRO A 515 -27.57 -18.28 -11.34
C PRO A 515 -28.25 -18.09 -12.70
N GLU A 516 -28.60 -16.86 -13.06
CA GLU A 516 -29.37 -16.54 -14.27
C GLU A 516 -28.47 -16.06 -15.43
N LEU A 517 -27.19 -15.77 -15.17
CA LEU A 517 -26.29 -15.20 -16.16
C LEU A 517 -25.74 -16.28 -17.12
N PRO A 518 -25.80 -16.06 -18.45
CA PRO A 518 -25.27 -17.00 -19.43
C PRO A 518 -23.74 -16.93 -19.60
N TRP A 519 -23.09 -15.95 -18.95
CA TRP A 519 -21.65 -15.71 -19.04
C TRP A 519 -20.91 -16.25 -17.82
N GLN A 520 -19.57 -16.28 -17.90
CA GLN A 520 -18.78 -16.62 -16.73
C GLN A 520 -18.96 -15.55 -15.65
N VAL A 521 -19.33 -15.98 -14.45
CA VAL A 521 -19.41 -15.10 -13.28
C VAL A 521 -18.16 -15.31 -12.44
N LEU A 522 -17.51 -14.22 -12.07
CA LEU A 522 -16.32 -14.21 -11.23
C LEU A 522 -16.63 -13.39 -9.98
N LEU A 523 -16.29 -13.93 -8.81
CA LEU A 523 -16.47 -13.24 -7.54
C LEU A 523 -15.13 -13.01 -6.84
N GLN A 524 -14.89 -11.78 -6.42
CA GLN A 524 -13.74 -11.49 -5.58
C GLN A 524 -13.75 -12.33 -4.30
N GLY A 525 -12.58 -12.91 -3.99
CA GLY A 525 -12.35 -13.70 -2.78
C GLY A 525 -12.33 -15.20 -3.04
N GLU A 526 -12.85 -15.67 -4.18
CA GLU A 526 -12.82 -17.10 -4.54
C GLU A 526 -11.46 -17.56 -5.05
N ARG A 527 -10.71 -16.67 -5.72
CA ARG A 527 -9.39 -16.94 -6.29
C ARG A 527 -8.47 -15.72 -6.15
N PRO A 528 -7.13 -15.89 -6.26
CA PRO A 528 -6.20 -14.77 -6.31
C PRO A 528 -6.55 -13.78 -7.44
N LYS A 529 -6.36 -12.48 -7.18
CA LYS A 529 -6.71 -11.39 -8.11
C LYS A 529 -6.15 -11.61 -9.53
N ALA A 530 -4.89 -12.02 -9.65
CA ALA A 530 -4.25 -12.29 -10.94
C ALA A 530 -4.96 -13.40 -11.75
N GLN A 531 -5.44 -14.46 -11.07
CA GLN A 531 -6.17 -15.55 -11.72
C GLN A 531 -7.58 -15.14 -12.14
N LEU A 532 -8.27 -14.33 -11.32
CA LEU A 532 -9.56 -13.75 -11.68
C LEU A 532 -9.44 -12.87 -12.94
N LEU A 533 -8.42 -12.01 -12.99
CA LEU A 533 -8.18 -11.16 -14.15
C LEU A 533 -7.78 -11.96 -15.40
N LYS A 534 -7.01 -13.04 -15.23
CA LYS A 534 -6.70 -13.95 -16.34
C LYS A 534 -7.99 -14.58 -16.90
N ALA A 535 -8.80 -15.19 -16.04
CA ALA A 535 -10.07 -15.78 -16.44
C ALA A 535 -11.01 -14.76 -17.13
N PHE A 536 -11.05 -13.54 -16.60
CA PHE A 536 -11.84 -12.44 -17.18
C PHE A 536 -11.39 -12.05 -18.60
N ARG A 537 -10.10 -12.11 -18.90
CA ARG A 537 -9.59 -11.81 -20.26
C ARG A 537 -9.84 -12.95 -21.25
N ASP A 538 -9.90 -14.18 -20.77
CA ASP A 538 -10.00 -15.37 -21.63
C ASP A 538 -11.40 -15.54 -22.26
N LYS A 539 -12.46 -15.12 -21.57
CA LYS A 539 -13.85 -15.27 -22.00
C LYS A 539 -14.71 -14.08 -21.54
N PRO A 540 -15.86 -13.81 -22.18
CA PRO A 540 -16.81 -12.82 -21.67
C PRO A 540 -17.26 -13.19 -20.24
N SER A 541 -17.00 -12.27 -19.32
CA SER A 541 -17.16 -12.52 -17.89
C SER A 541 -17.70 -11.31 -17.14
N VAL A 542 -18.54 -11.56 -16.14
CA VAL A 542 -19.03 -10.54 -15.20
C VAL A 542 -18.27 -10.71 -13.90
N LEU A 543 -17.43 -9.74 -13.56
CA LEU A 543 -16.67 -9.73 -12.32
C LEU A 543 -17.36 -8.88 -11.26
N PHE A 544 -17.75 -9.51 -10.16
CA PHE A 544 -18.24 -8.85 -8.94
C PHE A 544 -17.06 -8.62 -8.01
N ALA A 545 -16.71 -7.35 -7.79
CA ALA A 545 -15.55 -6.98 -6.99
C ALA A 545 -15.78 -5.70 -6.17
N SER A 546 -14.99 -5.52 -5.12
CA SER A 546 -14.98 -4.33 -4.27
C SER A 546 -13.91 -3.31 -4.69
N GLN A 547 -13.70 -2.27 -3.87
CA GLN A 547 -12.69 -1.24 -4.05
C GLN A 547 -11.29 -1.77 -4.41
N SER A 548 -10.92 -2.97 -3.95
CA SER A 548 -9.61 -3.57 -4.27
C SER A 548 -9.36 -3.85 -5.77
N PHE A 549 -10.40 -3.82 -6.61
CA PHE A 549 -10.30 -3.93 -8.07
C PHE A 549 -10.39 -2.58 -8.79
N TRP A 550 -10.54 -1.48 -8.06
CA TRP A 550 -10.56 -0.12 -8.61
C TRP A 550 -9.17 0.35 -9.02
N GLU A 551 -8.12 -0.35 -8.56
CA GLU A 551 -6.72 -0.08 -8.83
C GLU A 551 -5.97 -1.32 -9.33
N GLY A 552 -4.88 -1.09 -10.08
CA GLY A 552 -3.98 -2.16 -10.53
C GLY A 552 -4.61 -3.21 -11.47
N VAL A 553 -5.65 -2.84 -12.22
CA VAL A 553 -6.26 -3.69 -13.25
C VAL A 553 -6.09 -3.05 -14.63
N ASP A 554 -5.53 -3.82 -15.57
CA ASP A 554 -5.40 -3.46 -16.98
C ASP A 554 -6.09 -4.51 -17.85
N VAL A 555 -7.23 -4.13 -18.42
CA VAL A 555 -8.00 -4.93 -19.39
C VAL A 555 -8.28 -4.00 -20.56
N GLN A 556 -7.80 -4.36 -21.75
CA GLN A 556 -7.89 -3.54 -22.95
C GLN A 556 -8.91 -4.12 -23.93
N GLY A 557 -9.48 -3.26 -24.76
CA GLY A 557 -10.41 -3.64 -25.82
C GLY A 557 -11.73 -4.17 -25.30
N ASP A 558 -12.38 -4.96 -26.16
CA ASP A 558 -13.75 -5.41 -25.93
C ASP A 558 -13.94 -6.24 -24.65
N ALA A 559 -12.87 -6.82 -24.10
CA ALA A 559 -12.91 -7.64 -22.89
C ALA A 559 -13.54 -6.91 -21.69
N LEU A 560 -13.46 -5.58 -21.63
CA LEU A 560 -14.18 -4.76 -20.66
C LEU A 560 -14.93 -3.63 -21.38
N SER A 561 -16.25 -3.76 -21.50
CA SER A 561 -17.10 -2.77 -22.18
C SER A 561 -18.12 -2.10 -21.25
N LEU A 562 -18.27 -2.60 -20.01
CA LEU A 562 -19.18 -2.05 -19.01
C LEU A 562 -18.50 -1.98 -17.64
N VAL A 563 -18.46 -0.79 -17.05
CA VAL A 563 -18.10 -0.61 -15.65
C VAL A 563 -19.35 -0.16 -14.91
N ILE A 564 -19.77 -0.92 -13.90
CA ILE A 564 -20.87 -0.56 -13.01
C ILE A 564 -20.27 -0.14 -11.68
N ILE A 565 -20.72 1.00 -11.15
CA ILE A 565 -20.46 1.44 -9.78
C ILE A 565 -21.80 1.54 -9.06
N ASP A 566 -21.98 0.71 -8.03
CA ASP A 566 -23.26 0.60 -7.32
C ASP A 566 -23.58 1.88 -6.55
N LYS A 567 -22.61 2.42 -5.81
CA LYS A 567 -22.74 3.55 -4.90
C LYS A 567 -21.54 4.48 -5.05
N LEU A 568 -21.74 5.76 -4.74
CA LEU A 568 -20.62 6.70 -4.65
C LEU A 568 -19.61 6.23 -3.58
N PRO A 569 -18.31 6.19 -3.90
CA PRO A 569 -17.25 5.60 -3.07
C PRO A 569 -16.82 6.54 -1.93
N PHE A 570 -17.76 6.92 -1.08
CA PHE A 570 -17.43 7.62 0.15
C PHE A 570 -16.73 6.67 1.12
N ALA A 571 -15.59 7.13 1.66
CA ALA A 571 -14.90 6.42 2.73
C ALA A 571 -15.85 6.20 3.92
N SER A 572 -15.77 5.02 4.53
CA SER A 572 -16.66 4.64 5.63
C SER A 572 -16.38 5.49 6.86
N PRO A 573 -17.37 6.23 7.42
CA PRO A 573 -17.18 6.98 8.65
C PRO A 573 -16.87 6.11 9.87
N GLY A 574 -17.13 4.80 9.79
CA GLY A 574 -16.77 3.83 10.83
C GLY A 574 -15.29 3.43 10.80
N GLU A 575 -14.53 3.83 9.78
CA GLU A 575 -13.09 3.62 9.76
C GLU A 575 -12.38 4.60 10.70
N PRO A 576 -11.54 4.10 11.63
CA PRO A 576 -10.92 4.93 12.68
C PRO A 576 -10.14 6.14 12.14
N LEU A 577 -9.34 5.96 11.09
CA LEU A 577 -8.56 7.06 10.49
C LEU A 577 -9.45 8.10 9.82
N VAL A 578 -10.50 7.64 9.11
CA VAL A 578 -11.50 8.52 8.48
C VAL A 578 -12.22 9.33 9.54
N GLN A 579 -12.67 8.69 10.62
CA GLN A 579 -13.33 9.36 11.74
C GLN A 579 -12.42 10.42 12.38
N ALA A 580 -11.16 10.08 12.65
CA ALA A 580 -10.22 11.00 13.26
C ALA A 580 -9.91 12.22 12.37
N ARG A 581 -9.77 12.02 11.06
CA ARG A 581 -9.63 13.12 10.09
C ARG A 581 -10.86 14.03 10.08
N ILE A 582 -12.06 13.45 10.12
CA ILE A 582 -13.32 14.20 10.20
C ILE A 582 -13.38 15.03 11.49
N GLU A 583 -12.99 14.46 12.63
CA GLU A 583 -12.96 15.16 13.91
C GLU A 583 -11.92 16.29 13.93
N GLN A 584 -10.74 16.07 13.35
CA GLN A 584 -9.70 17.09 13.21
C GLN A 584 -10.18 18.28 12.38
N LEU A 585 -10.73 18.02 11.19
CA LEU A 585 -11.25 19.10 10.33
C LEU A 585 -12.36 19.90 11.00
N ARG A 586 -13.24 19.26 11.78
CA ARG A 586 -14.25 19.97 12.58
C ARG A 586 -13.61 20.84 13.66
N ALA A 587 -12.55 20.37 14.32
CA ALA A 587 -11.83 21.14 15.32
C ALA A 587 -11.11 22.36 14.73
N GLU A 588 -10.67 22.25 13.47
CA GLU A 588 -10.10 23.35 12.68
C GLU A 588 -11.16 24.30 12.09
N GLY A 589 -12.45 24.02 12.30
CA GLY A 589 -13.55 24.84 11.79
C GLY A 589 -13.89 24.61 10.31
N GLU A 590 -13.34 23.56 9.69
CA GLU A 590 -13.63 23.16 8.32
C GLU A 590 -14.80 22.18 8.23
N ASP A 591 -15.52 22.18 7.10
CA ASP A 591 -16.54 21.17 6.79
C ASP A 591 -15.87 19.90 6.23
N PRO A 592 -15.81 18.77 6.98
CA PRO A 592 -15.12 17.58 6.53
C PRO A 592 -15.77 16.94 5.31
N PHE A 593 -17.07 17.17 5.11
CA PHE A 593 -17.77 16.61 3.97
C PHE A 593 -17.24 17.22 2.67
N SER A 594 -17.15 18.55 2.60
CA SER A 594 -16.63 19.26 1.44
C SER A 594 -15.10 19.22 1.33
N ALA A 595 -14.39 19.29 2.45
CA ALA A 595 -12.92 19.38 2.46
C ALA A 595 -12.22 18.03 2.28
N PHE A 596 -12.83 16.92 2.68
CA PHE A 596 -12.21 15.60 2.68
C PHE A 596 -13.04 14.53 1.96
N GLN A 597 -14.31 14.32 2.38
CA GLN A 597 -15.09 13.18 1.90
C GLN A 597 -15.45 13.27 0.40
N VAL A 598 -15.84 14.45 -0.08
CA VAL A 598 -16.16 14.67 -1.50
C VAL A 598 -14.92 14.54 -2.40
N PRO A 599 -13.77 15.19 -2.09
CA PRO A 599 -12.53 14.99 -2.84
C PRO A 599 -12.09 13.53 -2.94
N GLU A 600 -12.08 12.80 -1.83
CA GLU A 600 -11.71 11.37 -1.80
C GLU A 600 -12.65 10.53 -2.68
N ALA A 601 -13.96 10.75 -2.55
CA ALA A 601 -14.94 10.03 -3.37
C ALA A 601 -14.79 10.36 -4.86
N ALA A 602 -14.47 11.60 -5.21
CA ALA A 602 -14.23 12.01 -6.60
C ALA A 602 -12.97 11.37 -7.18
N LEU A 603 -11.87 11.30 -6.42
CA LEU A 603 -10.64 10.62 -6.83
C LEU A 603 -10.88 9.12 -7.03
N ALA A 604 -11.50 8.45 -6.06
CA ALA A 604 -11.85 7.03 -6.18
C ALA A 604 -12.75 6.78 -7.40
N LEU A 605 -13.77 7.63 -7.63
CA LEU A 605 -14.67 7.50 -8.78
C LEU A 605 -13.91 7.62 -10.11
N LYS A 606 -12.98 8.58 -10.22
CA LYS A 606 -12.10 8.70 -11.41
C LYS A 606 -11.24 7.45 -11.63
N GLN A 607 -10.72 6.83 -10.58
CA GLN A 607 -9.92 5.60 -10.69
C GLN A 607 -10.76 4.42 -11.19
N GLY A 608 -11.98 4.28 -10.70
CA GLY A 608 -12.96 3.29 -11.18
C GLY A 608 -13.32 3.52 -12.64
N PHE A 609 -13.59 4.78 -13.02
CA PHE A 609 -13.88 5.19 -14.39
C PHE A 609 -12.71 4.89 -15.35
N GLY A 610 -11.48 5.17 -14.93
CA GLY A 610 -10.26 4.92 -15.68
C GLY A 610 -10.00 3.44 -16.00
N ARG A 611 -10.83 2.50 -15.55
CA ARG A 611 -10.77 1.09 -15.96
C ARG A 611 -11.34 0.86 -17.36
N LEU A 612 -12.31 1.67 -17.80
CA LEU A 612 -13.04 1.42 -19.04
C LEU A 612 -12.21 1.69 -20.30
N ILE A 613 -11.48 2.81 -20.34
CA ILE A 613 -10.73 3.25 -21.53
C ILE A 613 -9.24 3.18 -21.25
N ARG A 614 -8.56 2.23 -21.91
CA ARG A 614 -7.11 1.96 -21.81
C ARG A 614 -6.38 2.12 -23.15
N SER A 615 -7.12 2.10 -24.26
CA SER A 615 -6.62 2.34 -25.61
C SER A 615 -7.52 3.33 -26.37
N ALA A 616 -7.00 3.92 -27.45
CA ALA A 616 -7.76 4.85 -28.30
C ALA A 616 -8.96 4.19 -29.02
N LYS A 617 -9.00 2.85 -29.08
CA LYS A 617 -10.06 2.08 -29.72
C LYS A 617 -11.11 1.56 -28.74
N ASP A 618 -10.84 1.65 -27.44
CA ASP A 618 -11.74 1.14 -26.42
C ASP A 618 -13.03 1.96 -26.43
N ARG A 619 -14.16 1.28 -26.23
CA ARG A 619 -15.48 1.89 -26.12
C ARG A 619 -16.28 1.18 -25.06
N GLY A 620 -17.14 1.92 -24.37
CA GLY A 620 -18.07 1.27 -23.47
C GLY A 620 -18.92 2.20 -22.64
N ILE A 621 -19.50 1.63 -21.59
CA ILE A 621 -20.50 2.28 -20.75
C ILE A 621 -19.99 2.31 -19.31
N VAL A 622 -20.14 3.46 -18.65
CA VAL A 622 -20.03 3.54 -17.18
C VAL A 622 -21.43 3.75 -16.62
N ALA A 623 -21.91 2.78 -15.85
CA ALA A 623 -23.19 2.83 -15.16
C ALA A 623 -22.97 3.25 -13.70
N LEU A 624 -23.52 4.39 -13.30
CA LEU A 624 -23.52 4.84 -11.90
C LEU A 624 -24.93 4.68 -11.35
N LEU A 625 -25.12 3.75 -10.42
CA LEU A 625 -26.46 3.38 -9.94
C LEU A 625 -26.89 4.17 -8.69
N ASP A 626 -26.07 5.09 -8.23
CA ASP A 626 -26.36 5.91 -7.06
C ASP A 626 -27.17 7.16 -7.44
N PRO A 627 -28.44 7.30 -7.00
CA PRO A 627 -29.26 8.45 -7.36
C PRO A 627 -28.72 9.78 -6.82
N ARG A 628 -27.81 9.76 -5.84
CA ARG A 628 -27.21 10.96 -5.24
C ARG A 628 -26.34 11.74 -6.21
N ILE A 629 -25.82 11.11 -7.27
CA ILE A 629 -25.01 11.80 -8.30
C ILE A 629 -25.83 12.88 -9.03
N ALA A 630 -27.10 12.62 -9.30
CA ALA A 630 -27.99 13.59 -9.95
C ALA A 630 -28.78 14.43 -8.93
N GLY A 631 -29.13 13.84 -7.78
CA GLY A 631 -30.03 14.45 -6.80
C GLY A 631 -29.39 15.39 -5.78
N ARG A 632 -28.06 15.41 -5.64
CA ARG A 632 -27.36 16.23 -4.62
C ARG A 632 -26.42 17.23 -5.27
N GLY A 633 -26.26 18.41 -4.64
CA GLY A 633 -25.42 19.49 -5.17
C GLY A 633 -23.94 19.13 -5.35
N TYR A 634 -23.42 18.23 -4.50
CA TYR A 634 -22.06 17.71 -4.63
C TYR A 634 -21.88 16.77 -5.81
N GLY A 635 -22.95 16.18 -6.36
CA GLY A 635 -22.84 15.26 -7.50
C GLY A 635 -22.44 15.93 -8.82
N ARG A 636 -22.53 17.27 -8.90
CA ARG A 636 -21.98 18.06 -10.01
C ARG A 636 -20.47 18.30 -9.93
N ARG A 637 -19.89 18.14 -8.74
CA ARG A 637 -18.45 18.31 -8.49
C ARG A 637 -17.77 16.97 -8.68
#